data_AF-A0A0P9H650-F1
#
_entry.id   AF-A0A0P9H650-F1
#
_cell.length_a   1.000
_cell.length_b   1.000
_cell.length_c   1.000
_cell.angle_alpha   90.00
_cell.angle_beta   90.00
_cell.angle_gamma   90.00
#
_symmetry.space_group_name_H-M   'P 1'
#
loop_
_entity.id
_entity.type
_entity.pdbx_description
1 polymer ?
#
loop_
_entity_poly.entity_id
_entity_poly.type
_entity_poly.pdbx_seq_one_letter_code
_entity_poly.pdbx_strand_id
1 'polypeptide(L)'
;MDFKGANGLYFWELFLHLPFMISHRLNLEQRFTDAERWLGFIFDPGRKKTSDAPAYWNVRPLVEVPDPDYFLRAPIDPDGIAASDPVRYQKAVYFHYIKNLIDRGDMAYRQLTPDSLGEAKLWYVRILDLLGPRPDVKLISQWTPVALGDLATSSSPGLRAFEQQLVEQEQQVRTSAAVNDGKATVSFSQPSLRLSTFGNDPTMNEEDSDHFILPMNSELVKYWDMLESRLYNLRHNMTLDGKPLFLPLFAAPLDPRALLAAYANGATDGGAGSLLAQETPHYRYPVMFARASAAVETLIQFGFTLLSIIERKEQGQLMELQQQQVWEFAQYAIDLQLEAQKVEVQARKALEASKAVIDARAGFYGQLAAENVSAVEIAAGAAKLVSRIAESAASAASIVASAMKVAPNHAGIHAGATGGMAVGAAAGGAVGGFRLEGVPEMVATGAHAFAARSAAVSDALERTEMFRRRLQEWEHARDQAMLESEQITLQLAVHDAQTRVTALQLRQAQEAKKQAETVYAFLNKRFTNSQLYQWLNGQFSTFYYQAYDATFSLCLATQACWQYEIADYSASFIQPAAWKDAWRGLAAGEALKLNLLRMDAAYMARNERKMEIVKTVSVRQLPITEGDAAGINHGWDAVVERLAQDGIAEFEITRAMLDDDYPGHYLRRIRRISVSLPVTVGPYQDIRATLTQSYSAVQMDAQPDAPLKENMRASQQIALSTGVDDDGLFVFNFDDERYLPFEGTGAISRWTLSFSNPASQRDMIDSITDIIVHMRYTAKSR
;
A
#
# COMPACT_ATOMS: atom_id res chain seq x y z
N MET A 1 -70.37 -5.49 28.99
CA MET A 1 -69.11 -5.27 29.72
C MET A 1 -68.94 -3.77 29.82
N ASP A 2 -68.76 -3.26 31.03
CA ASP A 2 -68.63 -1.83 31.30
C ASP A 2 -67.27 -1.57 31.94
N PHE A 3 -66.40 -0.88 31.22
CA PHE A 3 -65.05 -0.51 31.67
C PHE A 3 -65.06 0.64 32.69
N LYS A 4 -66.22 1.26 32.92
CA LYS A 4 -66.43 2.36 33.88
C LYS A 4 -67.22 1.93 35.13
N GLY A 5 -67.71 0.69 35.15
CA GLY A 5 -68.44 0.13 36.28
C GLY A 5 -67.53 -0.32 37.44
N ALA A 6 -68.10 -0.89 38.50
CA ALA A 6 -67.36 -1.33 39.69
C ALA A 6 -66.22 -2.33 39.40
N ASN A 7 -66.34 -3.12 38.32
CA ASN A 7 -65.33 -4.07 37.88
C ASN A 7 -64.45 -3.55 36.73
N GLY A 8 -64.54 -2.25 36.40
CA GLY A 8 -63.86 -1.63 35.27
C GLY A 8 -62.35 -1.82 35.32
N LEU A 9 -61.73 -1.66 36.49
CA LEU A 9 -60.29 -1.87 36.71
C LEU A 9 -59.83 -3.27 36.27
N TYR A 10 -60.55 -4.33 36.68
CA TYR A 10 -60.20 -5.70 36.31
C TYR A 10 -60.33 -5.96 34.81
N PHE A 11 -61.27 -5.28 34.13
CA PHE A 11 -61.37 -5.37 32.67
C PHE A 11 -60.19 -4.65 31.98
N TRP A 12 -59.75 -3.50 32.47
CA TRP A 12 -58.52 -2.84 31.99
C TRP A 12 -57.28 -3.72 32.22
N GLU A 13 -57.16 -4.32 33.40
CA GLU A 13 -56.06 -5.25 33.71
C GLU A 13 -56.05 -6.45 32.76
N LEU A 14 -57.20 -7.10 32.56
CA LEU A 14 -57.29 -8.31 31.75
C LEU A 14 -57.04 -8.06 30.27
N PHE A 15 -57.62 -6.99 29.71
CA PHE A 15 -57.61 -6.76 28.27
C PHE A 15 -56.44 -5.88 27.79
N LEU A 16 -55.90 -5.00 28.65
CA LEU A 16 -54.78 -4.13 28.30
C LEU A 16 -53.51 -4.46 29.09
N HIS A 17 -53.52 -4.27 30.42
CA HIS A 17 -52.26 -4.28 31.19
C HIS A 17 -51.59 -5.65 31.22
N LEU A 18 -52.35 -6.74 31.32
CA LEU A 18 -51.80 -8.09 31.37
C LEU A 18 -51.14 -8.50 30.04
N PRO A 19 -51.80 -8.44 28.87
CA PRO A 19 -51.12 -8.74 27.60
C PRO A 19 -49.94 -7.80 27.33
N PHE A 20 -50.05 -6.52 27.73
CA PHE A 20 -48.99 -5.54 27.56
C PHE A 20 -47.76 -5.86 28.41
N MET A 21 -47.95 -6.17 29.70
CA MET A 21 -46.88 -6.59 30.62
C MET A 21 -46.22 -7.89 30.16
N ILE A 22 -46.99 -8.88 29.71
CA ILE A 22 -46.45 -10.14 29.18
C ILE A 22 -45.57 -9.88 27.96
N SER A 23 -46.04 -9.05 27.02
CA SER A 23 -45.23 -8.66 25.87
C SER A 23 -43.93 -7.95 26.29
N HIS A 24 -44.01 -7.02 27.24
CA HIS A 24 -42.83 -6.32 27.74
C HIS A 24 -41.81 -7.28 28.36
N ARG A 25 -42.29 -8.22 29.19
CA ARG A 25 -41.43 -9.26 29.77
C ARG A 25 -40.80 -10.17 28.71
N LEU A 26 -41.55 -10.55 27.68
CA LEU A 26 -41.05 -11.38 26.57
C LEU A 26 -40.01 -10.63 25.73
N ASN A 27 -40.18 -9.32 25.50
CA ASN A 27 -39.19 -8.49 24.81
C ASN A 27 -37.89 -8.39 25.61
N LEU A 28 -37.94 -8.20 26.94
CA LEU A 28 -36.75 -8.19 27.81
C LEU A 28 -35.97 -9.51 27.76
N GLU A 29 -36.69 -10.64 27.61
CA GLU A 29 -36.11 -11.97 27.44
C GLU A 29 -35.79 -12.30 25.96
N GLN A 30 -35.79 -11.29 25.06
CA GLN A 30 -35.47 -11.38 23.63
C GLN A 30 -36.37 -12.33 22.81
N ARG A 31 -37.56 -12.65 23.31
CA ARG A 31 -38.57 -13.50 22.61
C ARG A 31 -39.50 -12.64 21.76
N PHE A 32 -38.96 -12.00 20.73
CA PHE A 32 -39.65 -10.95 19.97
C PHE A 32 -40.93 -11.40 19.26
N THR A 33 -40.96 -12.63 18.72
CA THR A 33 -42.16 -13.18 18.03
C THR A 33 -43.30 -13.45 19.01
N ASP A 34 -42.99 -13.97 20.19
CA ASP A 34 -44.00 -14.18 21.23
C ASP A 34 -44.49 -12.84 21.79
N ALA A 35 -43.59 -11.87 21.97
CA ALA A 35 -43.93 -10.51 22.39
C ALA A 35 -44.87 -9.82 21.39
N GLU A 36 -44.62 -9.97 20.08
CA GLU A 36 -45.49 -9.48 19.00
C GLU A 36 -46.85 -10.17 19.01
N ARG A 37 -46.89 -11.49 19.22
CA ARG A 37 -48.15 -12.26 19.33
C ARG A 37 -49.02 -11.76 20.49
N TRP A 38 -48.42 -11.49 21.65
CA TRP A 38 -49.15 -10.94 22.80
C TRP A 38 -49.61 -9.50 22.57
N LEU A 39 -48.83 -8.69 21.84
CA LEU A 39 -49.27 -7.36 21.41
C LEU A 39 -50.46 -7.42 20.46
N GLY A 40 -50.53 -8.43 19.60
CA GLY A 40 -51.67 -8.66 18.70
C GLY A 40 -53.02 -8.82 19.41
N PHE A 41 -53.04 -9.14 20.71
CA PHE A 41 -54.27 -9.12 21.51
C PHE A 41 -54.77 -7.71 21.85
N ILE A 42 -53.93 -6.69 21.71
CA ILE A 42 -54.25 -5.27 21.95
C ILE A 42 -54.27 -4.49 20.63
N PHE A 43 -53.19 -4.58 19.83
CA PHE A 43 -52.96 -3.83 18.60
C PHE A 43 -52.41 -4.74 17.49
N ASP A 44 -53.09 -4.75 16.35
CA ASP A 44 -52.71 -5.49 15.15
C ASP A 44 -52.86 -4.60 13.90
N PRO A 45 -51.74 -4.15 13.28
CA PRO A 45 -51.80 -3.27 12.12
C PRO A 45 -52.44 -3.91 10.88
N GLY A 46 -52.56 -5.24 10.82
CA GLY A 46 -53.21 -5.95 9.71
C GLY A 46 -54.74 -6.02 9.81
N ARG A 47 -55.32 -5.66 10.96
CA ARG A 47 -56.75 -5.85 11.25
C ARG A 47 -57.62 -4.72 10.70
N LYS A 48 -58.63 -5.07 9.90
CA LYS A 48 -59.65 -4.12 9.38
C LYS A 48 -60.91 -4.08 10.26
N LYS A 49 -61.65 -2.98 10.17
CA LYS A 49 -62.93 -2.77 10.89
C LYS A 49 -63.95 -3.86 10.51
N THR A 50 -64.57 -4.47 11.52
CA THR A 50 -65.72 -5.39 11.37
C THR A 50 -66.96 -4.73 11.99
N SER A 51 -68.16 -5.34 11.91
CA SER A 51 -69.40 -4.81 12.51
C SER A 51 -69.25 -4.44 13.99
N ASP A 52 -68.49 -5.23 14.76
CA ASP A 52 -68.43 -5.14 16.22
C ASP A 52 -67.04 -4.77 16.79
N ALA A 53 -66.03 -4.62 15.93
CA ALA A 53 -64.65 -4.35 16.35
C ALA A 53 -64.04 -3.18 15.56
N PRO A 54 -63.35 -2.25 16.23
CA PRO A 54 -62.67 -1.14 15.57
C PRO A 54 -61.47 -1.64 14.75
N ALA A 55 -61.03 -0.82 13.79
CA ALA A 55 -59.81 -1.13 13.04
C ALA A 55 -58.59 -1.05 13.96
N TYR A 56 -57.60 -1.94 13.74
CA TYR A 56 -56.31 -2.01 14.43
C TYR A 56 -56.31 -2.34 15.94
N TRP A 57 -57.29 -1.87 16.70
CA TRP A 57 -57.35 -2.02 18.17
C TRP A 57 -58.35 -3.11 18.58
N ASN A 58 -57.95 -3.99 19.49
CA ASN A 58 -58.79 -5.09 19.99
C ASN A 58 -59.34 -4.81 21.40
N VAL A 59 -58.85 -3.75 22.06
CA VAL A 59 -59.34 -3.28 23.35
C VAL A 59 -60.31 -2.12 23.12
N ARG A 60 -61.61 -2.40 23.31
CA ARG A 60 -62.71 -1.45 23.06
C ARG A 60 -62.53 -0.06 23.68
N PRO A 61 -62.21 0.11 24.98
CA PRO A 61 -62.13 1.45 25.56
C PRO A 61 -61.00 2.30 24.98
N LEU A 62 -60.04 1.72 24.24
CA LEU A 62 -59.00 2.51 23.57
C LEU A 62 -59.54 3.41 22.46
N VAL A 63 -60.71 3.12 21.89
CA VAL A 63 -61.31 3.90 20.78
C VAL A 63 -62.55 4.68 21.21
N GLU A 64 -62.92 4.61 22.49
CA GLU A 64 -64.06 5.35 23.03
C GLU A 64 -63.67 6.81 23.32
N VAL A 65 -64.68 7.67 23.46
CA VAL A 65 -64.48 9.11 23.71
C VAL A 65 -63.78 9.32 25.06
N PRO A 66 -62.79 10.24 25.15
CA PRO A 66 -62.11 10.55 26.41
C PRO A 66 -63.08 10.90 27.55
N ASP A 67 -62.74 10.46 28.76
CA ASP A 67 -63.50 10.71 29.98
C ASP A 67 -62.57 11.25 31.08
N PRO A 68 -62.70 12.53 31.48
CA PRO A 68 -61.75 13.15 32.40
C PRO A 68 -61.84 12.67 33.86
N ASP A 69 -62.75 11.73 34.20
CA ASP A 69 -63.00 11.31 35.60
C ASP A 69 -61.73 10.85 36.35
N TYR A 70 -60.87 10.04 35.74
CA TYR A 70 -59.62 9.61 36.39
C TYR A 70 -58.61 10.74 36.53
N PHE A 71 -58.38 11.50 35.45
CA PHE A 71 -57.50 12.67 35.46
C PHE A 71 -57.90 13.68 36.54
N LEU A 72 -59.19 13.94 36.71
CA LEU A 72 -59.69 14.88 37.73
C LEU A 72 -59.42 14.40 39.16
N ARG A 73 -59.34 13.09 39.39
CA ARG A 73 -59.03 12.51 40.71
C ARG A 73 -57.54 12.46 41.01
N ALA A 74 -56.72 12.26 39.99
CA ALA A 74 -55.26 12.13 40.11
C ALA A 74 -54.55 12.75 38.89
N PRO A 75 -54.38 14.09 38.85
CA PRO A 75 -53.91 14.81 37.66
C PRO A 75 -52.44 14.58 37.30
N ILE A 76 -51.66 13.94 38.19
CA ILE A 76 -50.24 13.62 37.98
C ILE A 76 -49.96 12.13 37.76
N ASP A 77 -50.98 11.27 37.82
CA ASP A 77 -50.83 9.83 37.58
C ASP A 77 -50.87 9.54 36.07
N PRO A 78 -49.76 9.09 35.45
CA PRO A 78 -49.70 8.86 34.01
C PRO A 78 -50.68 7.78 33.54
N ASP A 79 -50.91 6.74 34.35
CA ASP A 79 -51.84 5.66 34.01
C ASP A 79 -53.30 6.13 34.15
N GLY A 80 -53.60 6.95 35.16
CA GLY A 80 -54.88 7.63 35.31
C GLY A 80 -55.18 8.62 34.17
N ILE A 81 -54.21 9.44 33.79
CA ILE A 81 -54.29 10.36 32.63
C ILE A 81 -54.54 9.55 31.35
N ALA A 82 -53.82 8.43 31.17
CA ALA A 82 -53.97 7.58 29.99
C ALA A 82 -55.30 6.81 29.96
N ALA A 83 -55.86 6.45 31.12
CA ALA A 83 -57.20 5.86 31.21
C ALA A 83 -58.29 6.88 30.87
N SER A 84 -58.09 8.14 31.27
CA SER A 84 -58.99 9.24 30.94
C SER A 84 -58.93 9.67 29.47
N ASP A 85 -57.75 9.62 28.85
CA ASP A 85 -57.56 9.85 27.42
C ASP A 85 -56.77 8.68 26.79
N PRO A 86 -57.50 7.64 26.32
CA PRO A 86 -56.92 6.38 25.86
C PRO A 86 -55.96 6.50 24.67
N VAL A 87 -55.90 7.65 23.98
CA VAL A 87 -54.90 7.92 22.95
C VAL A 87 -53.48 7.81 23.51
N ARG A 88 -53.26 8.08 24.79
CA ARG A 88 -51.96 7.90 25.44
C ARG A 88 -51.58 6.42 25.58
N TYR A 89 -52.53 5.55 25.96
CA TYR A 89 -52.30 4.10 25.93
C TYR A 89 -52.09 3.57 24.53
N GLN A 90 -52.84 4.07 23.53
CA GLN A 90 -52.59 3.73 22.14
C GLN A 90 -51.15 4.06 21.73
N LYS A 91 -50.67 5.27 22.05
CA LYS A 91 -49.28 5.67 21.79
C LYS A 91 -48.30 4.74 22.50
N ALA A 92 -48.49 4.45 23.78
CA ALA A 92 -47.59 3.59 24.55
C ALA A 92 -47.49 2.17 23.95
N VAL A 93 -48.63 1.55 23.61
CA VAL A 93 -48.68 0.23 22.98
C VAL A 93 -48.00 0.26 21.61
N TYR A 94 -48.29 1.28 20.80
CA TYR A 94 -47.67 1.44 19.49
C TYR A 94 -46.14 1.62 19.58
N PHE A 95 -45.63 2.44 20.51
CA PHE A 95 -44.19 2.59 20.69
C PHE A 95 -43.51 1.32 21.19
N HIS A 96 -44.15 0.57 22.08
CA HIS A 96 -43.62 -0.73 22.48
C HIS A 96 -43.62 -1.74 21.33
N TYR A 97 -44.65 -1.71 20.47
CA TYR A 97 -44.68 -2.52 19.25
C TYR A 97 -43.52 -2.17 18.30
N ILE A 98 -43.29 -0.87 18.06
CA ILE A 98 -42.14 -0.37 17.29
C ILE A 98 -40.82 -0.78 17.93
N LYS A 99 -40.67 -0.61 19.24
CA LYS A 99 -39.49 -1.04 20.00
C LYS A 99 -39.21 -2.53 19.83
N ASN A 100 -40.23 -3.38 19.92
CA ASN A 100 -40.07 -4.82 19.74
C ASN A 100 -39.54 -5.17 18.34
N LEU A 101 -39.97 -4.46 17.30
CA LEU A 101 -39.45 -4.62 15.95
C LEU A 101 -38.01 -4.09 15.81
N ILE A 102 -37.69 -2.96 16.45
CA ILE A 102 -36.34 -2.38 16.48
C ILE A 102 -35.38 -3.37 17.13
N ASP A 103 -35.72 -3.89 18.31
CA ASP A 103 -34.86 -4.81 19.05
C ASP A 103 -34.60 -6.09 18.23
N ARG A 104 -35.60 -6.56 17.48
CA ARG A 104 -35.45 -7.67 16.52
C ARG A 104 -34.51 -7.32 15.36
N GLY A 105 -34.66 -6.13 14.76
CA GLY A 105 -33.77 -5.64 13.71
C GLY A 105 -32.32 -5.49 14.20
N ASP A 106 -32.13 -4.94 15.39
CA ASP A 106 -30.84 -4.79 16.05
C ASP A 106 -30.19 -6.15 16.39
N MET A 107 -30.98 -7.17 16.75
CA MET A 107 -30.49 -8.54 16.92
C MET A 107 -29.96 -9.12 15.60
N ALA A 108 -30.68 -8.95 14.50
CA ALA A 108 -30.25 -9.40 13.17
C ALA A 108 -29.00 -8.65 12.68
N TYR A 109 -28.90 -7.34 12.94
CA TYR A 109 -27.73 -6.53 12.59
C TYR A 109 -26.49 -7.07 13.31
N ARG A 110 -26.56 -7.35 14.61
CA ARG A 110 -25.41 -7.83 15.39
C ARG A 110 -24.82 -9.17 14.94
N GLN A 111 -25.53 -9.95 14.12
CA GLN A 111 -25.01 -11.20 13.55
C GLN A 111 -23.99 -10.99 12.42
N LEU A 112 -23.99 -9.81 11.77
CA LEU A 112 -23.01 -9.38 10.76
C LEU A 112 -22.81 -10.35 9.58
N THR A 113 -23.85 -11.10 9.19
CA THR A 113 -23.83 -11.90 7.95
C THR A 113 -24.58 -11.16 6.83
N PRO A 114 -24.29 -11.40 5.55
CA PRO A 114 -25.00 -10.74 4.45
C PRO A 114 -26.52 -10.90 4.54
N ASP A 115 -26.99 -12.10 4.89
CA ASP A 115 -28.41 -12.41 5.04
C ASP A 115 -29.02 -11.71 6.26
N SER A 116 -28.33 -11.67 7.41
CA SER A 116 -28.84 -11.03 8.62
C SER A 116 -28.85 -9.50 8.51
N LEU A 117 -27.90 -8.90 7.78
CA LEU A 117 -27.90 -7.47 7.46
C LEU A 117 -29.03 -7.13 6.48
N GLY A 118 -29.32 -8.03 5.54
CA GLY A 118 -30.52 -7.94 4.69
C GLY A 118 -31.81 -7.97 5.51
N GLU A 119 -31.92 -8.89 6.47
CA GLU A 119 -33.06 -8.98 7.39
C GLU A 119 -33.20 -7.71 8.25
N ALA A 120 -32.11 -7.22 8.86
CA ALA A 120 -32.12 -6.01 9.68
C ALA A 120 -32.64 -4.80 8.89
N LYS A 121 -32.20 -4.65 7.63
CA LYS A 121 -32.68 -3.60 6.73
C LYS A 121 -34.19 -3.67 6.52
N LEU A 122 -34.75 -4.87 6.29
CA LEU A 122 -36.19 -5.05 6.10
C LEU A 122 -36.97 -4.63 7.35
N TRP A 123 -36.48 -4.97 8.55
CA TRP A 123 -37.09 -4.53 9.80
C TRP A 123 -37.10 -3.00 9.93
N TYR A 124 -35.95 -2.34 9.74
CA TYR A 124 -35.88 -0.87 9.86
C TYR A 124 -36.73 -0.13 8.82
N VAL A 125 -36.77 -0.60 7.58
CA VAL A 125 -37.63 -0.02 6.54
C VAL A 125 -39.11 -0.19 6.92
N ARG A 126 -39.53 -1.38 7.34
CA ARG A 126 -40.90 -1.64 7.80
C ARG A 126 -41.29 -0.72 8.96
N ILE A 127 -40.36 -0.46 9.88
CA ILE A 127 -40.62 0.43 11.02
C ILE A 127 -40.77 1.88 10.57
N LEU A 128 -39.92 2.37 9.66
CA LEU A 128 -40.05 3.70 9.09
C LEU A 128 -41.38 3.88 8.31
N ASP A 129 -41.80 2.86 7.56
CA ASP A 129 -43.10 2.88 6.88
C ASP A 129 -44.27 2.96 7.86
N LEU A 130 -44.16 2.29 9.02
CA LEU A 130 -45.16 2.38 10.09
C LEU A 130 -45.17 3.76 10.76
N LEU A 131 -43.99 4.36 10.98
CA LEU A 131 -43.85 5.68 11.59
C LEU A 131 -44.31 6.82 10.67
N GLY A 132 -44.14 6.64 9.36
CA GLY A 132 -44.45 7.67 8.36
C GLY A 132 -43.38 8.78 8.26
N PRO A 133 -43.68 9.86 7.52
CA PRO A 133 -42.73 10.95 7.33
C PRO A 133 -42.35 11.59 8.66
N ARG A 134 -41.07 11.98 8.78
CA ARG A 134 -40.60 12.70 9.96
C ARG A 134 -41.42 13.99 10.12
N PRO A 135 -41.93 14.29 11.33
CA PRO A 135 -42.64 15.53 11.59
C PRO A 135 -41.75 16.77 11.35
N ASP A 136 -42.26 17.73 10.57
CA ASP A 136 -41.58 19.01 10.29
C ASP A 136 -41.47 19.87 11.56
N VAL A 137 -40.25 20.28 11.90
CA VAL A 137 -40.02 21.25 12.97
C VAL A 137 -40.02 22.65 12.36
N LYS A 138 -40.87 23.56 12.87
CA LYS A 138 -40.78 24.98 12.51
C LYS A 138 -39.42 25.52 12.96
N LEU A 139 -38.54 25.80 12.01
CA LEU A 139 -37.16 26.29 12.26
C LEU A 139 -37.12 27.71 12.86
N ILE A 140 -38.22 28.48 12.73
CA ILE A 140 -38.34 29.83 13.26
C ILE A 140 -39.14 29.76 14.56
N SER A 141 -38.48 30.05 15.67
CA SER A 141 -39.17 30.24 16.95
C SER A 141 -40.03 31.50 16.88
N GLN A 142 -41.33 31.35 17.19
CA GLN A 142 -42.25 32.47 17.33
C GLN A 142 -42.16 33.11 18.74
N TRP A 143 -41.27 32.60 19.60
CA TRP A 143 -41.06 33.06 20.96
C TRP A 143 -40.39 34.44 21.01
N THR A 144 -40.99 35.38 21.73
CA THR A 144 -40.40 36.68 22.04
C THR A 144 -39.89 36.66 23.49
N PRO A 145 -38.68 37.19 23.77
CA PRO A 145 -38.20 37.31 25.15
C PRO A 145 -39.10 38.21 26.00
N VAL A 146 -39.49 37.74 27.18
CA VAL A 146 -40.32 38.45 28.17
C VAL A 146 -39.60 38.45 29.52
N ALA A 147 -39.74 39.53 30.31
CA ALA A 147 -39.17 39.57 31.65
C ALA A 147 -39.89 38.57 32.58
N LEU A 148 -39.14 37.92 33.47
CA LEU A 148 -39.69 36.86 34.34
C LEU A 148 -40.86 37.35 35.21
N GLY A 149 -40.80 38.59 35.70
CA GLY A 149 -41.88 39.20 36.48
C GLY A 149 -43.17 39.31 35.66
N ASP A 150 -43.07 39.80 34.42
CA ASP A 150 -44.22 39.96 33.51
C ASP A 150 -44.79 38.59 33.09
N LEU A 151 -43.91 37.61 32.82
CA LEU A 151 -44.30 36.25 32.47
C LEU A 151 -45.04 35.55 33.61
N ALA A 152 -44.55 35.67 34.85
CA ALA A 152 -45.14 35.02 36.02
C ALA A 152 -46.55 35.54 36.35
N THR A 153 -46.91 36.73 35.89
CA THR A 153 -48.24 37.34 36.05
C THR A 153 -49.07 37.35 34.76
N SER A 154 -48.54 36.77 33.68
CA SER A 154 -49.25 36.71 32.40
C SER A 154 -50.43 35.75 32.49
N SER A 155 -51.54 36.10 31.84
CA SER A 155 -52.74 35.26 31.73
C SER A 155 -53.20 35.26 30.27
N SER A 156 -53.63 34.13 29.72
CA SER A 156 -54.12 34.05 28.33
C SER A 156 -55.46 34.78 28.16
N PRO A 157 -55.54 35.93 27.45
CA PRO A 157 -56.82 36.59 27.19
C PRO A 157 -57.74 35.74 26.30
N GLY A 158 -57.15 34.91 25.42
CA GLY A 158 -57.87 33.96 24.58
C GLY A 158 -58.55 32.86 25.41
N LEU A 159 -57.84 32.27 26.37
CA LEU A 159 -58.41 31.29 27.28
C LEU A 159 -59.55 31.89 28.12
N ARG A 160 -59.37 33.12 28.64
CA ARG A 160 -60.41 33.83 29.40
C ARG A 160 -61.65 34.14 28.56
N ALA A 161 -61.47 34.54 27.30
CA ALA A 161 -62.58 34.75 26.37
C ALA A 161 -63.30 33.43 26.05
N PHE A 162 -62.56 32.33 25.90
CA PHE A 162 -63.13 31.00 25.69
C PHE A 162 -63.92 30.49 26.91
N GLU A 163 -63.39 30.68 28.13
CA GLU A 163 -64.10 30.38 29.37
C GLU A 163 -65.39 31.19 29.49
N GLN A 164 -65.34 32.50 29.21
CA GLN A 164 -66.52 33.37 29.20
C GLN A 164 -67.57 32.87 28.20
N GLN A 165 -67.14 32.48 27.00
CA GLN A 165 -68.04 31.91 25.98
C GLN A 165 -68.72 30.62 26.48
N LEU A 166 -68.00 29.73 27.15
CA LEU A 166 -68.58 28.50 27.72
C LEU A 166 -69.57 28.80 28.85
N VAL A 167 -69.27 29.79 29.70
CA VAL A 167 -70.18 30.26 30.77
C VAL A 167 -71.47 30.83 30.17
N GLU A 168 -71.37 31.65 29.13
CA GLU A 168 -72.52 32.19 28.42
C GLU A 168 -73.37 31.10 27.76
N GLN A 169 -72.73 30.14 27.09
CA GLN A 169 -73.40 28.98 26.50
C GLN A 169 -74.15 28.17 27.54
N GLU A 170 -73.52 27.88 28.68
CA GLU A 170 -74.17 27.17 29.78
C GLU A 170 -75.34 27.95 30.36
N GLN A 171 -75.21 29.27 30.51
CA GLN A 171 -76.30 30.13 30.97
C GLN A 171 -77.48 30.13 29.99
N GLN A 172 -77.22 30.11 28.67
CA GLN A 172 -78.26 29.98 27.65
C GLN A 172 -78.97 28.63 27.72
N VAL A 173 -78.23 27.53 27.92
CA VAL A 173 -78.81 26.18 28.11
C VAL A 173 -79.67 26.13 29.37
N ARG A 174 -79.18 26.67 30.50
CA ARG A 174 -79.92 26.74 31.77
C ARG A 174 -81.18 27.60 31.66
N THR A 175 -81.10 28.74 30.97
CA THR A 175 -82.26 29.62 30.73
C THR A 175 -83.29 28.94 29.84
N SER A 176 -82.85 28.29 28.76
CA SER A 176 -83.71 27.48 27.87
C SER A 176 -84.41 26.36 28.62
N ALA A 177 -83.71 25.65 29.51
CA ALA A 177 -84.30 24.60 30.34
C ALA A 177 -85.32 25.16 31.35
N ALA A 178 -85.04 26.30 31.97
CA ALA A 178 -85.94 26.94 32.94
C ALA A 178 -87.27 27.38 32.32
N VAL A 179 -87.26 27.81 31.05
CA VAL A 179 -88.46 28.25 30.32
C VAL A 179 -89.27 27.07 29.74
N ASN A 180 -88.66 25.90 29.58
CA ASN A 180 -89.25 24.73 28.92
C ASN A 180 -89.40 23.52 29.87
N ASP A 181 -89.99 23.72 31.06
CA ASP A 181 -90.26 22.66 32.06
C ASP A 181 -89.07 21.71 32.32
N GLY A 182 -87.86 22.28 32.41
CA GLY A 182 -86.63 21.56 32.70
C GLY A 182 -85.96 20.90 31.50
N LYS A 183 -86.45 21.10 30.26
CA LYS A 183 -85.85 20.54 29.03
C LYS A 183 -85.23 21.63 28.16
N ALA A 184 -83.90 21.67 28.07
CA ALA A 184 -83.21 22.59 27.17
C ALA A 184 -83.53 22.26 25.69
N THR A 185 -83.85 23.29 24.91
CA THR A 185 -84.05 23.23 23.45
C THR A 185 -82.82 23.64 22.66
N VAL A 186 -81.80 24.18 23.32
CA VAL A 186 -80.51 24.59 22.74
C VAL A 186 -79.42 23.67 23.28
N SER A 187 -78.54 23.20 22.39
CA SER A 187 -77.37 22.40 22.75
C SER A 187 -76.14 22.88 21.99
N PHE A 188 -75.01 23.01 22.69
CA PHE A 188 -73.73 23.31 22.09
C PHE A 188 -72.89 22.03 21.95
N SER A 189 -71.99 22.00 20.97
CA SER A 189 -71.09 20.87 20.75
C SER A 189 -70.02 20.72 21.84
N GLN A 190 -69.66 21.83 22.49
CA GLN A 190 -68.67 21.87 23.55
C GLN A 190 -69.26 21.34 24.86
N PRO A 191 -68.50 20.54 25.65
CA PRO A 191 -68.95 20.12 26.96
C PRO A 191 -69.05 21.32 27.92
N SER A 192 -69.96 21.22 28.91
CA SER A 192 -70.12 22.26 29.93
C SER A 192 -68.83 22.43 30.75
N LEU A 193 -68.55 23.65 31.19
CA LEU A 193 -67.47 23.92 32.14
C LEU A 193 -67.73 23.12 33.42
N ARG A 194 -66.74 22.37 33.92
CA ARG A 194 -66.86 21.61 35.17
C ARG A 194 -65.75 22.06 36.11
N LEU A 195 -66.12 22.40 37.35
CA LEU A 195 -65.16 22.64 38.42
C LEU A 195 -64.54 21.30 38.84
N SER A 196 -63.22 21.26 38.97
CA SER A 196 -62.53 20.11 39.56
C SER A 196 -63.02 19.89 40.99
N THR A 197 -63.41 18.66 41.32
CA THR A 197 -63.94 18.31 42.65
C THR A 197 -62.91 17.69 43.59
N PHE A 198 -61.70 17.38 43.10
CA PHE A 198 -60.73 16.55 43.84
C PHE A 198 -59.33 17.17 44.00
N GLY A 199 -59.08 18.38 43.49
CA GLY A 199 -57.85 19.15 43.75
C GLY A 199 -57.54 20.20 42.68
N ASN A 200 -56.63 21.14 43.00
CA ASN A 200 -56.06 22.07 42.02
C ASN A 200 -54.98 21.35 41.22
N ASP A 201 -55.04 21.46 39.89
CA ASP A 201 -53.97 20.98 39.01
C ASP A 201 -52.76 21.94 39.14
N PRO A 202 -51.58 21.46 39.60
CA PRO A 202 -50.41 22.32 39.78
C PRO A 202 -49.83 22.83 38.45
N THR A 203 -50.15 22.19 37.32
CA THR A 203 -49.68 22.55 35.97
C THR A 203 -50.57 23.61 35.30
N MET A 204 -51.75 23.89 35.85
CA MET A 204 -52.72 24.82 35.25
C MET A 204 -52.18 26.25 35.12
N ASN A 205 -51.33 26.70 36.05
CA ASN A 205 -50.71 28.03 35.98
C ASN A 205 -49.70 28.16 34.83
N GLU A 206 -49.07 27.06 34.43
CA GLU A 206 -48.10 27.03 33.34
C GLU A 206 -48.82 27.01 31.97
N GLU A 207 -50.01 26.42 31.92
CA GLU A 207 -50.87 26.35 30.71
C GLU A 207 -51.72 27.62 30.51
N ASP A 208 -51.90 28.46 31.53
CA ASP A 208 -52.66 29.73 31.46
C ASP A 208 -51.83 30.92 30.93
N SER A 209 -50.90 30.67 30.01
CA SER A 209 -50.07 31.71 29.41
C SER A 209 -49.90 31.51 27.91
N ASP A 210 -50.17 32.55 27.12
CA ASP A 210 -49.96 32.54 25.66
C ASP A 210 -48.48 32.53 25.27
N HIS A 211 -47.61 32.70 26.27
CA HIS A 211 -46.19 32.77 26.08
C HIS A 211 -45.57 31.37 25.90
N PHE A 212 -45.95 30.38 26.71
CA PHE A 212 -45.36 29.05 26.57
C PHE A 212 -45.82 28.36 25.27
N ILE A 213 -44.89 27.64 24.63
CA ILE A 213 -45.14 26.89 23.40
C ILE A 213 -45.07 25.40 23.76
N LEU A 214 -46.06 24.60 23.33
CA LEU A 214 -46.04 23.16 23.57
C LEU A 214 -44.77 22.53 22.95
N PRO A 215 -43.92 21.87 23.74
CA PRO A 215 -42.73 21.23 23.21
C PRO A 215 -43.11 20.00 22.39
N MET A 216 -42.31 19.73 21.37
CA MET A 216 -42.38 18.46 20.66
C MET A 216 -41.90 17.33 21.59
N ASN A 217 -42.62 16.22 21.62
CA ASN A 217 -42.19 15.06 22.40
C ASN A 217 -40.95 14.43 21.76
N SER A 218 -39.80 14.61 22.41
CA SER A 218 -38.48 14.16 21.94
C SER A 218 -38.36 12.64 21.87
N GLU A 219 -39.07 11.89 22.74
CA GLU A 219 -39.08 10.42 22.70
C GLU A 219 -39.75 9.89 21.43
N LEU A 220 -40.66 10.65 20.80
CA LEU A 220 -41.20 10.28 19.49
C LEU A 220 -40.11 10.39 18.43
N VAL A 221 -39.45 11.55 18.33
CA VAL A 221 -38.47 11.86 17.28
C VAL A 221 -37.24 10.95 17.34
N LYS A 222 -36.84 10.54 18.55
CA LYS A 222 -35.71 9.64 18.80
C LYS A 222 -35.75 8.36 17.98
N TYR A 223 -36.93 7.81 17.72
CA TYR A 223 -37.05 6.59 16.90
C TYR A 223 -36.68 6.83 15.44
N TRP A 224 -37.05 7.97 14.85
CA TRP A 224 -36.61 8.35 13.50
C TRP A 224 -35.09 8.53 13.46
N ASP A 225 -34.51 9.33 14.37
CA ASP A 225 -33.06 9.58 14.41
C ASP A 225 -32.27 8.27 14.58
N MET A 226 -32.76 7.38 15.46
CA MET A 226 -32.15 6.07 15.66
C MET A 226 -32.23 5.22 14.39
N LEU A 227 -33.42 5.05 13.79
CA LEU A 227 -33.60 4.21 12.60
C LEU A 227 -32.85 4.74 11.38
N GLU A 228 -32.83 6.06 11.17
CA GLU A 228 -32.05 6.71 10.13
C GLU A 228 -30.55 6.45 10.32
N SER A 229 -30.05 6.56 11.56
CA SER A 229 -28.66 6.20 11.89
C SER A 229 -28.37 4.71 11.63
N ARG A 230 -29.28 3.80 12.01
CA ARG A 230 -29.13 2.35 11.74
C ARG A 230 -29.08 2.04 10.25
N LEU A 231 -29.97 2.65 9.47
CA LEU A 231 -29.98 2.49 8.01
C LEU A 231 -28.79 3.16 7.34
N TYR A 232 -28.32 4.30 7.85
CA TYR A 232 -27.09 4.93 7.40
C TYR A 232 -25.92 3.97 7.58
N ASN A 233 -25.76 3.39 8.76
CA ASN A 233 -24.69 2.43 9.04
C ASN A 233 -24.77 1.21 8.10
N LEU A 234 -25.97 0.66 7.86
CA LEU A 234 -26.15 -0.44 6.90
C LEU A 234 -25.78 -0.06 5.46
N ARG A 235 -26.11 1.17 5.04
CA ARG A 235 -25.81 1.68 3.69
C ARG A 235 -24.33 1.96 3.46
N HIS A 236 -23.58 2.27 4.53
CA HIS A 236 -22.16 2.64 4.47
C HIS A 236 -21.22 1.54 4.97
N ASN A 237 -21.72 0.31 5.07
CA ASN A 237 -20.94 -0.85 5.50
C ASN A 237 -20.26 -0.62 6.87
N MET A 238 -21.07 -0.19 7.84
CA MET A 238 -20.65 0.04 9.23
C MET A 238 -21.36 -0.95 10.17
N THR A 239 -20.77 -1.20 11.33
CA THR A 239 -21.42 -1.91 12.44
C THR A 239 -22.53 -1.07 13.06
N LEU A 240 -23.34 -1.69 13.93
CA LEU A 240 -24.39 -0.99 14.69
C LEU A 240 -23.87 0.25 15.43
N ASP A 241 -22.63 0.19 15.94
CA ASP A 241 -21.95 1.27 16.67
C ASP A 241 -21.27 2.32 15.77
N GLY A 242 -21.38 2.19 14.44
CA GLY A 242 -20.81 3.14 13.47
C GLY A 242 -19.32 2.89 13.13
N LYS A 243 -18.76 1.71 13.44
CA LYS A 243 -17.38 1.35 13.07
C LYS A 243 -17.35 0.73 11.66
N PRO A 244 -16.32 0.97 10.83
CA PRO A 244 -16.25 0.39 9.49
C PRO A 244 -16.19 -1.14 9.54
N LEU A 245 -17.02 -1.80 8.72
CA LEU A 245 -17.11 -3.26 8.59
C LEU A 245 -16.24 -3.72 7.41
N PHE A 246 -15.11 -4.38 7.69
CA PHE A 246 -14.26 -4.97 6.66
C PHE A 246 -14.71 -6.40 6.35
N LEU A 247 -15.46 -6.58 5.26
CA LEU A 247 -15.77 -7.89 4.70
C LEU A 247 -14.69 -8.27 3.67
N PRO A 248 -13.94 -9.37 3.83
CA PRO A 248 -12.92 -9.77 2.85
C PRO A 248 -13.55 -10.30 1.56
N LEU A 249 -13.03 -9.86 0.41
CA LEU A 249 -13.55 -10.15 -0.94
C LEU A 249 -12.80 -11.29 -1.71
N PHE A 250 -11.80 -11.96 -1.09
CA PHE A 250 -10.72 -12.86 -1.63
C PHE A 250 -9.41 -12.15 -2.15
N ALA A 251 -8.27 -12.89 -2.21
CA ALA A 251 -6.83 -12.46 -2.08
C ALA A 251 -6.08 -11.82 -3.30
N ALA A 252 -4.81 -11.39 -3.07
CA ALA A 252 -3.90 -10.39 -3.72
C ALA A 252 -3.30 -10.65 -5.17
N PRO A 253 -2.63 -9.65 -5.83
CA PRO A 253 -2.46 -9.49 -7.32
C PRO A 253 -1.10 -9.88 -8.01
N LEU A 254 -1.00 -9.58 -9.34
CA LEU A 254 -0.15 -10.01 -10.51
C LEU A 254 1.42 -9.87 -10.54
N ASP A 255 2.05 -10.55 -11.54
CA ASP A 255 3.47 -11.00 -11.71
C ASP A 255 4.41 -10.10 -12.61
N PRO A 256 5.63 -9.72 -12.15
CA PRO A 256 6.63 -8.82 -12.78
C PRO A 256 7.54 -9.40 -13.89
N ARG A 257 7.24 -10.55 -14.49
CA ARG A 257 8.09 -11.17 -15.53
C ARG A 257 8.04 -10.51 -16.91
N ALA A 258 7.03 -9.68 -17.19
CA ALA A 258 6.84 -9.07 -18.52
C ALA A 258 7.85 -7.94 -18.84
N LEU A 259 8.51 -7.35 -17.83
CA LEU A 259 9.43 -6.21 -18.01
C LEU A 259 10.88 -6.62 -18.35
N LEU A 260 11.32 -7.85 -18.02
CA LEU A 260 12.70 -8.32 -18.23
C LEU A 260 13.00 -8.76 -19.67
N ALA A 261 11.97 -9.12 -20.44
CA ALA A 261 12.13 -9.62 -21.81
C ALA A 261 12.52 -8.53 -22.82
N ALA A 262 12.22 -7.25 -22.54
CA ALA A 262 12.49 -6.15 -23.46
C ALA A 262 13.95 -5.63 -23.39
N TYR A 263 14.70 -5.96 -22.33
CA TYR A 263 16.05 -5.43 -22.10
C TYR A 263 17.17 -6.26 -22.75
N ALA A 264 16.90 -7.53 -23.10
CA ALA A 264 17.91 -8.49 -23.54
C ALA A 264 18.39 -8.32 -25.00
N ASN A 265 17.74 -7.48 -25.81
CA ASN A 265 18.06 -7.30 -27.24
C ASN A 265 18.91 -6.07 -27.59
N GLY A 266 19.60 -5.48 -26.60
CA GLY A 266 20.94 -4.88 -26.76
C GLY A 266 21.20 -3.96 -27.96
N ALA A 267 20.25 -3.10 -28.34
CA ALA A 267 20.43 -2.09 -29.38
C ALA A 267 20.41 -0.69 -28.77
N THR A 268 21.52 -0.31 -28.14
CA THR A 268 21.80 1.10 -27.80
C THR A 268 23.28 1.38 -27.90
N ASP A 269 23.60 2.24 -28.87
CA ASP A 269 24.79 3.10 -29.01
C ASP A 269 26.18 2.48 -29.21
N GLY A 270 26.79 2.83 -30.35
CA GLY A 270 28.24 2.94 -30.47
C GLY A 270 28.86 2.68 -31.85
N GLY A 271 29.14 3.75 -32.61
CA GLY A 271 30.28 3.85 -33.54
C GLY A 271 30.28 3.02 -34.83
N ALA A 272 29.36 3.30 -35.77
CA ALA A 272 29.52 2.86 -37.16
C ALA A 272 30.58 3.73 -37.88
N GLY A 273 31.86 3.49 -37.56
CA GLY A 273 32.98 3.98 -38.37
C GLY A 273 32.96 3.28 -39.72
N SER A 274 32.45 3.98 -40.73
CA SER A 274 32.51 3.56 -42.14
C SER A 274 33.95 3.14 -42.47
N LEU A 275 34.16 1.86 -42.83
CA LEU A 275 35.41 1.37 -43.39
C LEU A 275 35.61 2.03 -44.76
N LEU A 276 36.10 3.27 -44.77
CA LEU A 276 36.60 3.92 -45.98
C LEU A 276 37.70 3.01 -46.54
N ALA A 277 37.62 2.71 -47.84
CA ALA A 277 38.63 1.95 -48.55
C ALA A 277 39.99 2.62 -48.32
N GLN A 278 40.84 2.00 -47.51
CA GLN A 278 42.13 2.57 -47.18
C GLN A 278 43.08 2.49 -48.37
N GLU A 279 43.75 3.60 -48.65
CA GLU A 279 44.84 3.66 -49.62
C GLU A 279 46.00 2.77 -49.16
N THR A 280 46.64 2.08 -50.11
CA THR A 280 47.80 1.23 -49.83
C THR A 280 48.94 2.07 -49.24
N PRO A 281 49.40 1.77 -48.01
CA PRO A 281 50.52 2.49 -47.41
C PRO A 281 51.83 2.35 -48.20
N HIS A 282 52.78 3.27 -47.96
CA HIS A 282 54.07 3.28 -48.65
C HIS A 282 55.04 2.16 -48.21
N TYR A 283 54.86 1.63 -47.00
CA TYR A 283 55.71 0.61 -46.41
C TYR A 283 55.15 -0.80 -46.60
N ARG A 284 56.05 -1.78 -46.68
CA ARG A 284 55.73 -3.20 -46.78
C ARG A 284 55.06 -3.73 -45.51
N TYR A 285 54.31 -4.82 -45.68
CA TYR A 285 53.55 -5.47 -44.63
C TYR A 285 54.35 -5.77 -43.35
N PRO A 286 55.57 -6.35 -43.39
CA PRO A 286 56.30 -6.70 -42.17
C PRO A 286 56.59 -5.49 -41.26
N VAL A 287 56.90 -4.35 -41.86
CA VAL A 287 57.16 -3.10 -41.13
C VAL A 287 55.87 -2.58 -40.51
N MET A 288 54.79 -2.52 -41.28
CA MET A 288 53.49 -2.07 -40.80
C MET A 288 52.94 -2.97 -39.69
N PHE A 289 53.10 -4.29 -39.83
CA PHE A 289 52.69 -5.28 -38.83
C PHE A 289 53.42 -5.11 -37.49
N ALA A 290 54.73 -4.89 -37.52
CA ALA A 290 55.52 -4.64 -36.32
C ALA A 290 55.04 -3.37 -35.60
N ARG A 291 54.77 -2.30 -36.35
CA ARG A 291 54.26 -1.02 -35.80
C ARG A 291 52.85 -1.17 -35.23
N ALA A 292 51.95 -1.84 -35.94
CA ALA A 292 50.59 -2.10 -35.47
C ALA A 292 50.59 -2.97 -34.19
N SER A 293 51.43 -4.00 -34.15
CA SER A 293 51.56 -4.89 -32.99
C SER A 293 52.01 -4.15 -31.72
N ALA A 294 52.99 -3.25 -31.83
CA ALA A 294 53.46 -2.45 -30.70
C ALA A 294 52.40 -1.45 -30.21
N ALA A 295 51.64 -0.83 -31.13
CA ALA A 295 50.54 0.06 -30.79
C ALA A 295 49.41 -0.67 -30.04
N VAL A 296 49.07 -1.89 -30.49
CA VAL A 296 48.08 -2.74 -29.82
C VAL A 296 48.52 -3.14 -28.40
N GLU A 297 49.80 -3.45 -28.19
CA GLU A 297 50.32 -3.75 -26.84
C GLU A 297 50.21 -2.56 -25.89
N THR A 298 50.46 -1.35 -26.40
CA THR A 298 50.26 -0.10 -25.63
C THR A 298 48.78 0.09 -25.28
N LEU A 299 47.88 -0.20 -26.22
CA LEU A 299 46.44 -0.11 -26.00
C LEU A 299 45.98 -1.09 -24.90
N ILE A 300 46.49 -2.32 -24.88
CA ILE A 300 46.21 -3.32 -23.82
C ILE A 300 46.62 -2.78 -22.43
N GLN A 301 47.81 -2.16 -22.33
CA GLN A 301 48.29 -1.57 -21.07
C GLN A 301 47.39 -0.43 -20.57
N PHE A 302 46.89 0.42 -21.47
CA PHE A 302 45.91 1.46 -21.13
C PHE A 302 44.58 0.86 -20.66
N GLY A 303 44.11 -0.22 -21.28
CA GLY A 303 42.92 -0.96 -20.85
C GLY A 303 43.02 -1.47 -19.41
N PHE A 304 44.12 -2.13 -19.05
CA PHE A 304 44.36 -2.60 -17.68
C PHE A 304 44.44 -1.47 -16.66
N THR A 305 45.10 -0.37 -17.02
CA THR A 305 45.23 0.80 -16.14
C THR A 305 43.86 1.43 -15.89
N LEU A 306 43.04 1.58 -16.93
CA LEU A 306 41.69 2.11 -16.82
C LEU A 306 40.79 1.23 -15.94
N LEU A 307 40.85 -0.10 -16.12
CA LEU A 307 40.11 -1.04 -15.27
C LEU A 307 40.48 -0.89 -13.79
N SER A 308 41.78 -0.83 -13.47
CA SER A 308 42.22 -0.65 -12.09
C SER A 308 41.76 0.68 -11.47
N ILE A 309 41.72 1.76 -12.25
CA ILE A 309 41.19 3.06 -11.80
C ILE A 309 39.68 2.97 -11.53
N ILE A 310 38.93 2.28 -12.40
CA ILE A 310 37.49 2.06 -12.22
C ILE A 310 37.23 1.29 -10.92
N GLU A 311 37.91 0.16 -10.72
CA GLU A 311 37.75 -0.68 -9.52
C GLU A 311 38.07 0.10 -8.24
N ARG A 312 39.16 0.88 -8.22
CA ARG A 312 39.53 1.70 -7.05
C ARG A 312 38.53 2.81 -6.78
N LYS A 313 37.94 3.41 -7.82
CA LYS A 313 36.85 4.39 -7.67
C LYS A 313 35.65 3.74 -6.99
N GLU A 314 35.20 2.60 -7.51
CA GLU A 314 33.99 1.91 -7.02
C GLU A 314 34.19 1.39 -5.59
N GLN A 315 35.36 0.84 -5.26
CA GLN A 315 35.73 0.45 -3.89
C GLN A 315 35.75 1.66 -2.95
N GLY A 316 36.29 2.79 -3.40
CA GLY A 316 36.27 4.04 -2.64
C GLY A 316 34.85 4.53 -2.36
N GLN A 317 33.99 4.56 -3.38
CA GLN A 317 32.59 4.95 -3.26
C GLN A 317 31.79 4.01 -2.35
N LEU A 318 32.01 2.70 -2.45
CA LEU A 318 31.37 1.72 -1.58
C LEU A 318 31.78 1.93 -0.12
N MET A 319 33.06 2.16 0.15
CA MET A 319 33.56 2.43 1.50
C MET A 319 32.97 3.73 2.07
N GLU A 320 32.90 4.80 1.26
CA GLU A 320 32.26 6.07 1.63
C GLU A 320 30.77 5.87 1.96
N LEU A 321 30.03 5.16 1.10
CA LEU A 321 28.62 4.85 1.30
C LEU A 321 28.37 4.01 2.56
N GLN A 322 29.17 2.95 2.78
CA GLN A 322 29.07 2.12 3.97
C GLN A 322 29.28 2.94 5.24
N GLN A 323 30.30 3.82 5.27
CA GLN A 323 30.55 4.66 6.44
C GLN A 323 29.48 5.75 6.64
N GLN A 324 28.92 6.30 5.55
CA GLN A 324 27.77 7.18 5.63
C GLN A 324 26.57 6.46 6.27
N GLN A 325 26.27 5.24 5.82
CA GLN A 325 25.20 4.43 6.40
C GLN A 325 25.46 4.12 7.87
N VAL A 326 26.69 3.79 8.28
CA VAL A 326 27.03 3.60 9.70
C VAL A 326 26.76 4.87 10.52
N TRP A 327 27.10 6.04 9.98
CA TRP A 327 26.84 7.32 10.66
C TRP A 327 25.34 7.63 10.78
N GLU A 328 24.56 7.39 9.72
CA GLU A 328 23.10 7.52 9.73
C GLU A 328 22.45 6.52 10.71
N PHE A 329 22.87 5.24 10.69
CA PHE A 329 22.41 4.22 11.63
C PHE A 329 22.75 4.54 13.09
N ALA A 330 23.88 5.18 13.35
CA ALA A 330 24.24 5.61 14.70
C ALA A 330 23.26 6.66 15.25
N GLN A 331 22.66 7.50 14.38
CA GLN A 331 21.60 8.42 14.81
C GLN A 331 20.34 7.65 15.23
N TYR A 332 19.91 6.66 14.45
CA TYR A 332 18.77 5.82 14.82
C TYR A 332 18.97 5.10 16.15
N ALA A 333 20.19 4.65 16.46
CA ALA A 333 20.50 4.04 17.75
C ALA A 333 20.32 5.02 18.93
N ILE A 334 20.66 6.30 18.74
CA ILE A 334 20.40 7.37 19.73
C ILE A 334 18.90 7.57 19.90
N ASP A 335 18.15 7.70 18.81
CA ASP A 335 16.71 7.95 18.84
C ASP A 335 15.97 6.78 19.50
N LEU A 336 16.34 5.53 19.17
CA LEU A 336 15.81 4.32 19.82
C LEU A 336 16.03 4.35 21.33
N GLN A 337 17.22 4.76 21.77
CA GLN A 337 17.55 4.82 23.19
C GLN A 337 16.81 5.96 23.91
N LEU A 338 16.57 7.08 23.24
CA LEU A 338 15.72 8.16 23.77
C LEU A 338 14.26 7.71 23.91
N GLU A 339 13.73 6.98 22.93
CA GLU A 339 12.38 6.40 23.03
C GLU A 339 12.31 5.35 24.15
N ALA A 340 13.32 4.50 24.30
CA ALA A 340 13.40 3.56 25.41
C ALA A 340 13.35 4.28 26.77
N GLN A 341 14.07 5.40 26.94
CA GLN A 341 13.98 6.21 28.15
C GLN A 341 12.58 6.79 28.38
N LYS A 342 11.87 7.23 27.33
CA LYS A 342 10.47 7.68 27.46
C LYS A 342 9.55 6.56 27.92
N VAL A 343 9.73 5.35 27.38
CA VAL A 343 8.98 4.16 27.81
C VAL A 343 9.23 3.85 29.27
N GLU A 344 10.49 3.89 29.74
CA GLU A 344 10.82 3.70 31.17
C GLU A 344 10.13 4.73 32.07
N VAL A 345 10.09 6.00 31.66
CA VAL A 345 9.38 7.05 32.41
C VAL A 345 7.89 6.75 32.52
N GLN A 346 7.25 6.24 31.45
CA GLN A 346 5.84 5.86 31.50
C GLN A 346 5.60 4.59 32.31
N ALA A 347 6.50 3.59 32.21
CA ALA A 347 6.44 2.37 33.00
C ALA A 347 6.55 2.68 34.50
N ARG A 348 7.46 3.59 34.87
CA ARG A 348 7.58 4.08 36.24
C ARG A 348 6.29 4.75 36.73
N LYS A 349 5.70 5.65 35.93
CA LYS A 349 4.40 6.28 36.27
C LYS A 349 3.28 5.25 36.46
N ALA A 350 3.26 4.21 35.64
CA ALA A 350 2.28 3.12 35.77
C ALA A 350 2.48 2.36 37.10
N LEU A 351 3.71 2.03 37.47
CA LEU A 351 4.02 1.40 38.76
C LEU A 351 3.68 2.30 39.95
N GLU A 352 3.96 3.61 39.87
CA GLU A 352 3.56 4.58 40.91
C GLU A 352 2.03 4.63 41.06
N ALA A 353 1.28 4.60 39.95
CA ALA A 353 -0.18 4.54 40.00
C ALA A 353 -0.68 3.20 40.57
N SER A 354 -0.09 2.07 40.19
CA SER A 354 -0.41 0.76 40.78
C SER A 354 -0.14 0.72 42.28
N LYS A 355 0.99 1.30 42.73
CA LYS A 355 1.29 1.45 44.15
C LYS A 355 0.20 2.24 44.87
N ALA A 356 -0.21 3.39 44.31
CA ALA A 356 -1.26 4.22 44.91
C ALA A 356 -2.60 3.47 45.05
N VAL A 357 -2.96 2.63 44.08
CA VAL A 357 -4.16 1.78 44.16
C VAL A 357 -4.05 0.75 45.28
N ILE A 358 -2.89 0.10 45.43
CA ILE A 358 -2.66 -0.90 46.48
C ILE A 358 -2.58 -0.24 47.86
N ASP A 359 -1.94 0.93 47.98
CA ASP A 359 -1.94 1.74 49.20
C ASP A 359 -3.36 2.13 49.61
N ALA A 360 -4.20 2.55 48.65
CA ALA A 360 -5.60 2.85 48.89
C ALA A 360 -6.39 1.61 49.34
N ARG A 361 -6.10 0.43 48.76
CA ARG A 361 -6.69 -0.85 49.18
C ARG A 361 -6.30 -1.21 50.62
N ALA A 362 -5.02 -1.08 50.97
CA ALA A 362 -4.54 -1.29 52.32
C ALA A 362 -5.22 -0.32 53.32
N GLY A 363 -5.36 0.95 52.93
CA GLY A 363 -6.10 1.95 53.70
C GLY A 363 -7.58 1.59 53.90
N PHE A 364 -8.27 1.16 52.84
CA PHE A 364 -9.67 0.76 52.88
C PHE A 364 -9.91 -0.45 53.80
N TYR A 365 -9.15 -1.52 53.65
CA TYR A 365 -9.28 -2.68 54.54
C TYR A 365 -8.83 -2.36 55.97
N GLY A 366 -7.87 -1.45 56.14
CA GLY A 366 -7.49 -0.93 57.46
C GLY A 366 -8.66 -0.22 58.16
N GLN A 367 -9.43 0.59 57.43
CA GLN A 367 -10.63 1.25 57.98
C GLN A 367 -11.73 0.23 58.33
N LEU A 368 -12.03 -0.72 57.43
CA LEU A 368 -13.01 -1.77 57.69
C LEU A 368 -12.65 -2.63 58.90
N ALA A 369 -11.38 -3.03 59.02
CA ALA A 369 -10.90 -3.79 60.16
C ALA A 369 -10.97 -3.00 61.48
N ALA A 370 -10.69 -1.69 61.44
CA ALA A 370 -10.78 -0.82 62.61
C ALA A 370 -12.24 -0.62 63.09
N GLU A 371 -13.20 -0.53 62.16
CA GLU A 371 -14.63 -0.45 62.49
C GLU A 371 -15.20 -1.81 62.94
N ASN A 372 -14.84 -2.89 62.24
CA ASN A 372 -15.26 -4.29 62.45
C ASN A 372 -16.79 -4.55 62.37
N VAL A 373 -17.54 -3.98 63.31
CA VAL A 373 -19.00 -4.12 63.41
C VAL A 373 -19.63 -2.73 63.45
N SER A 374 -20.43 -2.41 62.44
CA SER A 374 -21.09 -1.10 62.34
C SER A 374 -22.18 -0.93 63.41
N ALA A 375 -22.54 0.33 63.69
CA ALA A 375 -23.61 0.65 64.64
C ALA A 375 -24.96 -0.01 64.28
N VAL A 376 -25.27 -0.12 62.98
CA VAL A 376 -26.50 -0.76 62.51
C VAL A 376 -26.46 -2.28 62.69
N GLU A 377 -25.31 -2.92 62.52
CA GLU A 377 -25.14 -4.36 62.77
C GLU A 377 -25.30 -4.70 64.26
N ILE A 378 -24.79 -3.84 65.14
CA ILE A 378 -25.01 -3.94 66.59
C ILE A 378 -26.51 -3.80 66.92
N ALA A 379 -27.16 -2.77 66.37
CA ALA A 379 -28.59 -2.53 66.58
C ALA A 379 -29.46 -3.68 66.05
N ALA A 380 -29.11 -4.26 64.89
CA ALA A 380 -29.80 -5.42 64.32
C ALA A 380 -29.61 -6.67 65.19
N GLY A 381 -28.45 -6.86 65.81
CA GLY A 381 -28.21 -7.90 66.81
C GLY A 381 -29.09 -7.72 68.05
N ALA A 382 -29.15 -6.49 68.58
CA ALA A 382 -29.96 -6.15 69.75
C ALA A 382 -31.47 -6.33 69.50
N ALA A 383 -31.98 -5.85 68.37
CA ALA A 383 -33.39 -6.01 68.00
C ALA A 383 -33.79 -7.49 67.87
N LYS A 384 -32.91 -8.33 67.30
CA LYS A 384 -33.14 -9.78 67.18
C LYS A 384 -33.17 -10.46 68.54
N LEU A 385 -32.31 -10.05 69.48
CA LEU A 385 -32.34 -10.53 70.88
C LEU A 385 -33.64 -10.14 71.59
N VAL A 386 -34.07 -8.88 71.48
CA VAL A 386 -35.32 -8.38 72.08
C VAL A 386 -36.54 -9.14 71.55
N SER A 387 -36.62 -9.35 70.23
CA SER A 387 -37.70 -10.14 69.61
C SER A 387 -37.78 -11.56 70.17
N ARG A 388 -36.63 -12.20 70.42
CA ARG A 388 -36.56 -13.57 70.97
C ARG A 388 -36.93 -13.66 72.44
N ILE A 389 -36.61 -12.63 73.23
CA ILE A 389 -37.08 -12.53 74.62
C ILE A 389 -38.61 -12.44 74.64
N ALA A 390 -39.19 -11.62 73.76
CA ALA A 390 -40.65 -11.51 73.64
C ALA A 390 -41.32 -12.82 73.21
N GLU A 391 -40.71 -13.57 72.27
CA GLU A 391 -41.21 -14.88 71.83
C GLU A 391 -41.23 -15.94 72.96
N SER A 392 -40.22 -15.90 73.84
CA SER A 392 -40.18 -16.77 75.02
C SER A 392 -41.28 -16.43 76.04
N ALA A 393 -41.60 -15.15 76.21
CA ALA A 393 -42.70 -14.69 77.07
C ALA A 393 -44.07 -15.09 76.48
N ALA A 394 -44.24 -14.96 75.16
CA ALA A 394 -45.44 -15.41 74.45
C ALA A 394 -45.65 -16.93 74.60
N SER A 395 -44.58 -17.72 74.46
CA SER A 395 -44.65 -19.18 74.64
C SER A 395 -45.09 -19.58 76.06
N ALA A 396 -44.62 -18.87 77.09
CA ALA A 396 -45.05 -19.09 78.48
C ALA A 396 -46.55 -18.78 78.66
N ALA A 397 -47.03 -17.68 78.07
CA ALA A 397 -48.45 -17.34 78.07
C ALA A 397 -49.30 -18.40 77.33
N SER A 398 -48.82 -18.93 76.20
CA SER A 398 -49.49 -20.02 75.47
C SER A 398 -49.54 -21.33 76.27
N ILE A 399 -48.48 -21.68 77.01
CA ILE A 399 -48.49 -22.85 77.91
C ILE A 399 -49.58 -22.69 78.98
N VAL A 400 -49.67 -21.51 79.61
CA VAL A 400 -50.72 -21.21 80.60
C VAL A 400 -52.11 -21.25 79.97
N ALA A 401 -52.29 -20.69 78.78
CA ALA A 401 -53.55 -20.73 78.04
C ALA A 401 -53.96 -22.18 77.71
N SER A 402 -53.02 -23.03 77.29
CA SER A 402 -53.26 -24.46 77.04
C SER A 402 -53.60 -25.23 78.32
N ALA A 403 -53.02 -24.86 79.47
CA ALA A 403 -53.41 -25.43 80.76
C ALA A 403 -54.86 -25.07 81.13
N MET A 404 -55.30 -23.84 80.84
CA MET A 404 -56.68 -23.40 81.10
C MET A 404 -57.73 -24.11 80.23
N LYS A 405 -57.36 -24.68 79.07
CA LYS A 405 -58.26 -25.48 78.22
C LYS A 405 -58.73 -26.79 78.86
N VAL A 406 -58.00 -27.25 79.88
CA VAL A 406 -58.35 -28.46 80.65
C VAL A 406 -59.43 -28.16 81.69
N ALA A 407 -59.64 -26.88 82.06
CA ALA A 407 -60.75 -26.49 82.93
C ALA A 407 -62.09 -26.53 82.17
N PRO A 408 -63.18 -27.02 82.79
CA PRO A 408 -64.48 -27.08 82.13
C PRO A 408 -65.03 -25.68 81.85
N ASN A 409 -65.53 -25.47 80.62
CA ASN A 409 -66.00 -24.17 80.13
C ASN A 409 -67.52 -24.08 79.93
N HIS A 410 -68.26 -25.15 80.22
CA HIS A 410 -69.72 -25.15 80.28
C HIS A 410 -70.25 -25.86 81.52
N ALA A 411 -71.30 -25.30 82.10
CA ALA A 411 -72.10 -25.90 83.15
C ALA A 411 -73.57 -25.80 82.75
N GLY A 412 -74.23 -26.94 82.56
CA GLY A 412 -75.63 -27.03 82.15
C GLY A 412 -76.34 -28.22 82.77
N ILE A 413 -77.65 -28.09 83.01
CA ILE A 413 -78.51 -29.18 83.51
C ILE A 413 -79.11 -29.87 82.29
N HIS A 414 -78.77 -31.15 82.07
CA HIS A 414 -79.32 -31.96 80.99
C HIS A 414 -80.05 -33.20 81.54
N ALA A 415 -81.27 -33.42 81.07
CA ALA A 415 -82.09 -34.59 81.38
C ALA A 415 -82.17 -35.49 80.15
N GLY A 416 -81.51 -36.65 80.18
CA GLY A 416 -81.51 -37.62 79.08
C GLY A 416 -80.86 -38.95 79.46
N ALA A 417 -81.48 -40.05 79.03
CA ALA A 417 -81.17 -41.42 79.48
C ALA A 417 -79.82 -41.96 78.96
N THR A 418 -78.99 -42.47 79.85
CA THR A 418 -77.75 -43.21 79.54
C THR A 418 -78.07 -44.71 79.42
N GLY A 419 -77.81 -45.33 78.26
CA GLY A 419 -78.07 -46.75 78.05
C GLY A 419 -77.13 -47.64 78.87
N GLY A 420 -77.67 -48.58 79.65
CA GLY A 420 -76.88 -49.65 80.28
C GLY A 420 -77.31 -50.14 81.67
N MET A 421 -78.19 -49.44 82.39
CA MET A 421 -78.63 -49.87 83.74
C MET A 421 -80.15 -49.76 83.88
N ALA A 422 -80.80 -50.84 84.30
CA ALA A 422 -82.23 -50.86 84.58
C ALA A 422 -82.53 -50.14 85.91
N VAL A 423 -83.49 -49.22 85.86
CA VAL A 423 -84.19 -48.52 86.97
C VAL A 423 -83.48 -47.31 87.59
N GLY A 424 -83.89 -46.09 87.17
CA GLY A 424 -83.72 -44.85 87.94
C GLY A 424 -83.34 -43.61 87.11
N ALA A 425 -84.29 -42.68 86.92
CA ALA A 425 -84.02 -41.36 86.35
C ALA A 425 -83.17 -40.51 87.31
N ALA A 426 -82.06 -39.96 86.84
CA ALA A 426 -81.23 -39.02 87.58
C ALA A 426 -81.12 -37.69 86.81
N ALA A 427 -81.58 -36.60 87.43
CA ALA A 427 -81.24 -35.24 87.02
C ALA A 427 -79.85 -34.92 87.58
N GLY A 428 -78.88 -34.64 86.72
CA GLY A 428 -77.50 -34.33 87.12
C GLY A 428 -76.98 -33.13 86.33
N GLY A 429 -76.27 -32.22 87.01
CA GLY A 429 -75.51 -31.18 86.31
C GLY A 429 -74.40 -31.82 85.50
N ALA A 430 -74.34 -31.53 84.20
CA ALA A 430 -73.24 -31.93 83.34
C ALA A 430 -72.22 -30.80 83.32
N VAL A 431 -71.04 -31.09 83.87
CA VAL A 431 -69.83 -30.28 83.67
C VAL A 431 -69.06 -30.95 82.54
N GLY A 432 -68.82 -30.23 81.45
CA GLY A 432 -68.08 -30.76 80.31
C GLY A 432 -67.24 -29.68 79.64
N GLY A 433 -66.65 -30.03 78.49
CA GLY A 433 -65.86 -29.08 77.69
C GLY A 433 -64.37 -29.17 77.95
N PHE A 434 -63.95 -30.22 78.66
CA PHE A 434 -62.55 -30.61 78.81
C PHE A 434 -61.92 -30.82 77.43
N ARG A 435 -61.02 -29.92 77.03
CA ARG A 435 -60.22 -30.10 75.82
C ARG A 435 -58.92 -30.80 76.20
N LEU A 436 -58.94 -32.14 76.18
CA LEU A 436 -57.79 -32.96 76.56
C LEU A 436 -56.59 -32.79 75.61
N GLU A 437 -56.80 -32.22 74.42
CA GLU A 437 -55.69 -31.82 73.54
C GLU A 437 -54.77 -30.77 74.18
N GLY A 438 -55.20 -30.05 75.23
CA GLY A 438 -54.39 -29.06 75.92
C GLY A 438 -53.10 -29.62 76.52
N VAL A 439 -53.08 -30.88 76.99
CA VAL A 439 -51.89 -31.52 77.58
C VAL A 439 -50.80 -31.79 76.52
N PRO A 440 -51.06 -32.51 75.41
CA PRO A 440 -50.08 -32.65 74.34
C PRO A 440 -49.72 -31.29 73.70
N GLU A 441 -50.63 -30.32 73.66
CA GLU A 441 -50.35 -28.96 73.17
C GLU A 441 -49.38 -28.19 74.08
N MET A 442 -49.44 -28.35 75.41
CA MET A 442 -48.45 -27.78 76.33
C MET A 442 -47.06 -28.38 76.11
N VAL A 443 -46.96 -29.70 75.95
CA VAL A 443 -45.67 -30.38 75.71
C VAL A 443 -45.09 -29.96 74.37
N ALA A 444 -45.91 -29.89 73.31
CA ALA A 444 -45.51 -29.39 72.00
C ALA A 444 -45.06 -27.91 72.07
N THR A 445 -45.81 -27.04 72.76
CA THR A 445 -45.46 -25.62 72.92
C THR A 445 -44.16 -25.46 73.72
N GLY A 446 -43.97 -26.23 74.79
CA GLY A 446 -42.73 -26.22 75.58
C GLY A 446 -41.51 -26.70 74.77
N ALA A 447 -41.67 -27.78 74.00
CA ALA A 447 -40.62 -28.29 73.11
C ALA A 447 -40.28 -27.27 72.01
N HIS A 448 -41.29 -26.64 71.39
CA HIS A 448 -41.10 -25.58 70.41
C HIS A 448 -40.39 -24.35 71.00
N ALA A 449 -40.76 -23.92 72.21
CA ALA A 449 -40.13 -22.79 72.88
C ALA A 449 -38.64 -23.06 73.19
N PHE A 450 -38.31 -24.29 73.62
CA PHE A 450 -36.93 -24.71 73.84
C PHE A 450 -36.15 -24.78 72.52
N ALA A 451 -36.72 -25.38 71.49
CA ALA A 451 -36.12 -25.43 70.16
C ALA A 451 -35.85 -24.03 69.60
N ALA A 452 -36.83 -23.12 69.65
CA ALA A 452 -36.71 -21.73 69.22
C ALA A 452 -35.61 -20.97 69.99
N ARG A 453 -35.51 -21.18 71.32
CA ARG A 453 -34.43 -20.61 72.14
C ARG A 453 -33.05 -21.15 71.77
N SER A 454 -32.93 -22.46 71.54
CA SER A 454 -31.66 -23.09 71.16
C SER A 454 -31.19 -22.63 69.78
N ALA A 455 -32.10 -22.59 68.79
CA ALA A 455 -31.86 -22.02 67.47
C ALA A 455 -31.46 -20.54 67.56
N ALA A 456 -32.07 -19.80 68.49
CA ALA A 456 -31.72 -18.41 68.72
C ALA A 456 -30.28 -18.21 69.22
N VAL A 457 -29.85 -19.00 70.18
CA VAL A 457 -28.47 -18.94 70.68
C VAL A 457 -27.49 -19.37 69.57
N SER A 458 -27.82 -20.41 68.80
CA SER A 458 -27.03 -20.85 67.64
C SER A 458 -26.83 -19.73 66.63
N ASP A 459 -27.92 -19.11 66.18
CA ASP A 459 -27.91 -17.98 65.23
C ASP A 459 -27.05 -16.80 65.72
N ALA A 460 -27.10 -16.51 67.02
CA ALA A 460 -26.33 -15.40 67.60
C ALA A 460 -24.82 -15.72 67.57
N LEU A 461 -24.45 -16.95 67.95
CA LEU A 461 -23.07 -17.42 67.91
C LEU A 461 -22.53 -17.49 66.46
N GLU A 462 -23.32 -18.02 65.53
CA GLU A 462 -22.98 -18.05 64.11
C GLU A 462 -22.74 -16.65 63.56
N ARG A 463 -23.59 -15.67 63.91
CA ARG A 463 -23.45 -14.29 63.46
C ARG A 463 -22.20 -13.62 64.04
N THR A 464 -21.89 -13.85 65.32
CA THR A 464 -20.65 -13.33 65.93
C THR A 464 -19.40 -13.96 65.31
N GLU A 465 -19.41 -15.26 65.03
CA GLU A 465 -18.30 -15.93 64.36
C GLU A 465 -18.17 -15.49 62.89
N MET A 466 -19.28 -15.21 62.22
CA MET A 466 -19.26 -14.63 60.87
C MET A 466 -18.57 -13.26 60.86
N PHE A 467 -18.88 -12.37 61.82
CA PHE A 467 -18.19 -11.09 61.93
C PHE A 467 -16.71 -11.25 62.27
N ARG A 468 -16.37 -12.20 63.16
CA ARG A 468 -14.97 -12.49 63.50
C ARG A 468 -14.19 -13.01 62.29
N ARG A 469 -14.75 -13.94 61.50
CA ARG A 469 -14.12 -14.45 60.28
C ARG A 469 -13.98 -13.37 59.21
N ARG A 470 -15.01 -12.53 59.05
CA ARG A 470 -14.97 -11.36 58.16
C ARG A 470 -13.85 -10.39 58.56
N LEU A 471 -13.67 -10.12 59.85
CA LEU A 471 -12.55 -9.31 60.34
C LEU A 471 -11.20 -9.94 59.99
N GLN A 472 -11.03 -11.25 60.21
CA GLN A 472 -9.79 -11.96 59.86
C GLN A 472 -9.50 -11.88 58.34
N GLU A 473 -10.53 -11.98 57.50
CA GLU A 473 -10.41 -11.80 56.05
C GLU A 473 -9.98 -10.38 55.68
N TRP A 474 -10.54 -9.36 56.34
CA TRP A 474 -10.15 -7.97 56.13
C TRP A 474 -8.72 -7.66 56.60
N GLU A 475 -8.32 -8.17 57.76
CA GLU A 475 -6.95 -8.05 58.26
C GLU A 475 -5.96 -8.74 57.33
N HIS A 476 -6.28 -9.95 56.87
CA HIS A 476 -5.46 -10.66 55.90
C HIS A 476 -5.33 -9.90 54.57
N ALA A 477 -6.44 -9.37 54.04
CA ALA A 477 -6.44 -8.58 52.81
C ALA A 477 -5.65 -7.27 52.95
N ARG A 478 -5.74 -6.61 54.11
CA ARG A 478 -4.90 -5.44 54.44
C ARG A 478 -3.42 -5.81 54.41
N ASP A 479 -3.03 -6.85 55.14
CA ASP A 479 -1.63 -7.24 55.28
C ASP A 479 -1.04 -7.72 53.94
N GLN A 480 -1.83 -8.44 53.14
CA GLN A 480 -1.45 -8.79 51.78
C GLN A 480 -1.24 -7.54 50.91
N ALA A 481 -2.14 -6.57 50.97
CA ALA A 481 -1.99 -5.31 50.22
C ALA A 481 -0.74 -4.52 50.66
N MET A 482 -0.39 -4.55 51.94
CA MET A 482 0.85 -3.93 52.43
C MET A 482 2.10 -4.58 51.83
N LEU A 483 2.15 -5.92 51.80
CA LEU A 483 3.25 -6.66 51.18
C LEU A 483 3.32 -6.42 49.66
N GLU A 484 2.18 -6.35 48.97
CA GLU A 484 2.10 -5.99 47.55
C GLU A 484 2.66 -4.58 47.29
N SER A 485 2.38 -3.60 48.18
CA SER A 485 2.93 -2.24 48.06
C SER A 485 4.46 -2.21 48.25
N GLU A 486 4.97 -2.98 49.20
CA GLU A 486 6.41 -3.14 49.42
C GLU A 486 7.09 -3.79 48.20
N GLN A 487 6.47 -4.82 47.62
CA GLN A 487 6.95 -5.45 46.39
C GLN A 487 7.07 -4.45 45.24
N ILE A 488 6.06 -3.61 45.00
CA ILE A 488 6.11 -2.57 43.96
C ILE A 488 7.20 -1.54 44.26
N THR A 489 7.42 -1.23 45.54
CA THR A 489 8.51 -0.32 45.95
C THR A 489 9.89 -0.88 45.56
N LEU A 490 10.10 -2.20 45.73
CA LEU A 490 11.31 -2.87 45.26
C LEU A 490 11.41 -2.89 43.72
N GLN A 491 10.29 -3.08 43.00
CA GLN A 491 10.27 -3.00 41.54
C GLN A 491 10.62 -1.61 41.01
N LEU A 492 10.16 -0.54 41.67
CA LEU A 492 10.55 0.83 41.36
C LEU A 492 12.07 1.03 41.50
N ALA A 493 12.69 0.46 42.54
CA ALA A 493 14.15 0.50 42.70
C ALA A 493 14.91 -0.22 41.58
N VAL A 494 14.34 -1.31 41.04
CA VAL A 494 14.90 -2.01 39.85
C VAL A 494 14.79 -1.11 38.60
N HIS A 495 13.65 -0.46 38.37
CA HIS A 495 13.50 0.48 37.25
C HIS A 495 14.46 1.68 37.36
N ASP A 496 14.80 2.12 38.58
CA ASP A 496 15.81 3.17 38.80
C ASP A 496 17.23 2.71 38.45
N ALA A 497 17.55 1.43 38.69
CA ALA A 497 18.79 0.85 38.18
C ALA A 497 18.77 0.75 36.64
N GLN A 498 17.65 0.32 36.05
CA GLN A 498 17.47 0.20 34.60
C GLN A 498 17.60 1.56 33.89
N THR A 499 17.04 2.63 34.46
CA THR A 499 17.17 4.00 33.94
C THR A 499 18.64 4.45 33.90
N ARG A 500 19.45 4.06 34.89
CA ARG A 500 20.90 4.34 34.87
C ARG A 500 21.62 3.57 33.78
N VAL A 501 21.25 2.31 33.53
CA VAL A 501 21.82 1.49 32.44
C VAL A 501 21.46 2.09 31.08
N THR A 502 20.20 2.48 30.87
CA THR A 502 19.77 3.06 29.60
C THR A 502 20.41 4.43 29.34
N ALA A 503 20.71 5.22 30.38
CA ALA A 503 21.49 6.45 30.27
C ALA A 503 22.95 6.19 29.83
N LEU A 504 23.59 5.12 30.33
CA LEU A 504 24.93 4.74 29.90
C LEU A 504 24.96 4.27 28.44
N GLN A 505 23.97 3.47 28.02
CA GLN A 505 23.81 3.03 26.63
C GLN A 505 23.61 4.21 25.67
N LEU A 506 22.85 5.24 26.07
CA LEU A 506 22.69 6.46 25.28
C LEU A 506 24.03 7.15 25.04
N ARG A 507 24.83 7.29 26.10
CA ARG A 507 26.18 7.87 25.99
C ARG A 507 27.08 7.03 25.08
N GLN A 508 27.01 5.71 25.16
CA GLN A 508 27.75 4.82 24.27
C GLN A 508 27.35 5.03 22.79
N ALA A 509 26.05 5.14 22.50
CA ALA A 509 25.56 5.40 21.15
C ALA A 509 26.02 6.78 20.62
N GLN A 510 26.02 7.81 21.47
CA GLN A 510 26.54 9.13 21.13
C GLN A 510 28.03 9.12 20.78
N GLU A 511 28.86 8.42 21.55
CA GLU A 511 30.29 8.28 21.24
C GLU A 511 30.52 7.46 19.96
N ALA A 512 29.74 6.40 19.73
CA ALA A 512 29.80 5.62 18.49
C ALA A 512 29.46 6.49 17.26
N LYS A 513 28.45 7.37 17.36
CA LYS A 513 28.12 8.33 16.29
C LYS A 513 29.29 9.28 16.01
N LYS A 514 29.91 9.83 17.06
CA LYS A 514 31.06 10.74 16.92
C LYS A 514 32.26 10.04 16.28
N GLN A 515 32.49 8.77 16.61
CA GLN A 515 33.51 7.94 15.96
C GLN A 515 33.21 7.74 14.47
N ALA A 516 31.97 7.39 14.13
CA ALA A 516 31.54 7.22 12.73
C ALA A 516 31.71 8.50 11.91
N GLU A 517 31.34 9.66 12.48
CA GLU A 517 31.54 10.97 11.86
C GLU A 517 33.01 11.26 11.59
N THR A 518 33.90 10.92 12.53
CA THR A 518 35.36 11.11 12.38
C THR A 518 35.92 10.25 11.24
N VAL A 519 35.49 8.99 11.14
CA VAL A 519 35.91 8.07 10.07
C VAL A 519 35.41 8.55 8.71
N TYR A 520 34.15 8.95 8.62
CA TYR A 520 33.57 9.50 7.39
C TYR A 520 34.27 10.79 6.95
N ALA A 521 34.54 11.71 7.88
CA ALA A 521 35.29 12.93 7.60
C ALA A 521 36.71 12.65 7.10
N PHE A 522 37.38 11.61 7.62
CA PHE A 522 38.69 11.19 7.13
C PHE A 522 38.63 10.66 5.69
N LEU A 523 37.65 9.81 5.36
CA LEU A 523 37.48 9.28 4.00
C LEU A 523 37.26 10.37 2.94
N ASN A 524 36.54 11.44 3.31
CA ASN A 524 36.34 12.59 2.42
C ASN A 524 37.58 13.48 2.30
N LYS A 525 38.38 13.63 3.36
CA LYS A 525 39.56 14.51 3.39
C LYS A 525 40.84 13.90 2.82
N ARG A 526 40.96 12.57 2.78
CA ARG A 526 42.16 11.91 2.24
C ARG A 526 42.32 12.23 0.75
N PHE A 527 43.56 12.31 0.28
CA PHE A 527 43.87 12.62 -1.12
C PHE A 527 43.29 11.58 -2.10
N THR A 528 43.41 10.28 -1.78
CA THR A 528 42.88 9.18 -2.60
C THR A 528 41.39 8.94 -2.35
N ASN A 529 40.57 9.98 -2.53
CA ASN A 529 39.11 9.91 -2.41
C ASN A 529 38.45 9.48 -3.73
N SER A 530 37.14 9.23 -3.70
CA SER A 530 36.37 8.85 -4.90
C SER A 530 36.44 9.90 -6.02
N GLN A 531 36.53 11.19 -5.67
CA GLN A 531 36.61 12.29 -6.64
C GLN A 531 37.89 12.27 -7.47
N LEU A 532 39.05 11.98 -6.85
CA LEU A 532 40.32 11.83 -7.57
C LEU A 532 40.23 10.71 -8.60
N TYR A 533 39.71 9.54 -8.21
CA TYR A 533 39.58 8.41 -9.14
C TYR A 533 38.53 8.65 -10.22
N GLN A 534 37.47 9.42 -9.93
CA GLN A 534 36.52 9.86 -10.96
C GLN A 534 37.19 10.77 -11.99
N TRP A 535 38.00 11.73 -11.55
CA TRP A 535 38.76 12.59 -12.46
C TRP A 535 39.76 11.78 -13.29
N LEU A 536 40.52 10.87 -12.66
CA LEU A 536 41.45 9.97 -13.35
C LEU A 536 40.74 9.10 -14.40
N ASN A 537 39.59 8.53 -14.06
CA ASN A 537 38.78 7.73 -14.98
C ASN A 537 38.37 8.54 -16.21
N GLY A 538 37.96 9.80 -16.04
CA GLY A 538 37.62 10.70 -17.14
C GLY A 538 38.81 11.00 -18.06
N GLN A 539 39.98 11.30 -17.49
CA GLN A 539 41.19 11.55 -18.27
C GLN A 539 41.67 10.30 -19.02
N PHE A 540 41.79 9.16 -18.33
CA PHE A 540 42.26 7.92 -18.92
C PHE A 540 41.29 7.32 -19.94
N SER A 541 39.98 7.52 -19.78
CA SER A 541 38.99 7.10 -20.81
C SER A 541 39.22 7.85 -22.13
N THR A 542 39.48 9.17 -22.05
CA THR A 542 39.79 9.98 -23.24
C THR A 542 41.08 9.51 -23.92
N PHE A 543 42.15 9.30 -23.14
CA PHE A 543 43.41 8.81 -23.69
C PHE A 543 43.27 7.42 -24.30
N TYR A 544 42.49 6.53 -23.65
CA TYR A 544 42.26 5.18 -24.14
C TYR A 544 41.50 5.16 -25.47
N TYR A 545 40.45 5.98 -25.61
CA TYR A 545 39.70 6.10 -26.87
C TYR A 545 40.57 6.67 -28.00
N GLN A 546 41.33 7.75 -27.74
CA GLN A 546 42.23 8.32 -28.75
C GLN A 546 43.33 7.34 -29.18
N ALA A 547 43.88 6.57 -28.23
CA ALA A 547 44.84 5.52 -28.52
C ALA A 547 44.21 4.37 -29.34
N TYR A 548 42.94 4.03 -29.07
CA TYR A 548 42.20 3.04 -29.84
C TYR A 548 42.05 3.48 -31.30
N ASP A 549 41.56 4.71 -31.56
CA ASP A 549 41.36 5.20 -32.92
C ASP A 549 42.66 5.21 -33.74
N ALA A 550 43.75 5.68 -33.15
CA ALA A 550 45.07 5.69 -33.79
C ALA A 550 45.57 4.27 -34.09
N THR A 551 45.42 3.35 -33.13
CA THR A 551 45.84 1.95 -33.25
C THR A 551 45.00 1.20 -34.27
N PHE A 552 43.68 1.43 -34.27
CA PHE A 552 42.73 0.82 -35.19
C PHE A 552 43.02 1.24 -36.64
N SER A 553 43.25 2.53 -36.86
CA SER A 553 43.68 3.06 -38.18
C SER A 553 44.96 2.38 -38.68
N LEU A 554 45.95 2.20 -37.80
CA LEU A 554 47.21 1.52 -38.13
C LEU A 554 47.02 0.03 -38.42
N CYS A 555 46.12 -0.65 -37.71
CA CYS A 555 45.75 -2.04 -37.97
C CYS A 555 45.07 -2.21 -39.33
N LEU A 556 44.13 -1.32 -39.67
CA LEU A 556 43.52 -1.29 -40.99
C LEU A 556 44.59 -1.04 -42.06
N ALA A 557 45.53 -0.11 -41.85
CA ALA A 557 46.55 0.22 -42.84
C ALA A 557 47.46 -1.00 -43.10
N THR A 558 47.75 -1.75 -42.04
CA THR A 558 48.47 -3.02 -42.12
C THR A 558 47.68 -4.07 -42.91
N GLN A 559 46.36 -4.15 -42.73
CA GLN A 559 45.50 -5.00 -43.55
C GLN A 559 45.52 -4.57 -45.02
N ALA A 560 45.51 -3.28 -45.33
CA ALA A 560 45.64 -2.79 -46.70
C ALA A 560 46.99 -3.21 -47.33
N CYS A 561 48.11 -3.15 -46.59
CA CYS A 561 49.39 -3.71 -47.05
C CYS A 561 49.30 -5.21 -47.32
N TRP A 562 48.67 -5.97 -46.41
CA TRP A 562 48.49 -7.41 -46.58
C TRP A 562 47.70 -7.73 -47.86
N GLN A 563 46.55 -7.08 -48.05
CA GLN A 563 45.69 -7.26 -49.21
C GLN A 563 46.43 -6.89 -50.49
N TYR A 564 47.26 -5.84 -50.42
CA TYR A 564 48.09 -5.41 -51.52
C TYR A 564 49.18 -6.42 -51.90
N GLU A 565 49.95 -6.96 -50.94
CA GLU A 565 51.04 -7.90 -51.24
C GLU A 565 50.53 -9.27 -51.69
N ILE A 566 49.56 -9.82 -50.94
CA ILE A 566 48.95 -11.13 -51.23
C ILE A 566 48.07 -11.07 -52.48
N ALA A 567 47.56 -9.88 -52.81
CA ALA A 567 46.57 -9.65 -53.87
C ALA A 567 45.25 -10.42 -53.63
N ASP A 568 44.81 -10.44 -52.37
CA ASP A 568 43.50 -10.91 -51.96
C ASP A 568 42.79 -9.77 -51.24
N TYR A 569 41.94 -9.05 -51.98
CA TYR A 569 41.16 -7.92 -51.46
C TYR A 569 39.84 -8.35 -50.80
N SER A 570 39.51 -9.64 -50.84
CA SER A 570 38.30 -10.18 -50.22
C SER A 570 38.53 -10.52 -48.74
N ALA A 571 39.76 -10.83 -48.35
CA ALA A 571 40.10 -11.14 -46.98
C ALA A 571 40.10 -9.88 -46.10
N SER A 572 39.36 -9.96 -44.99
CA SER A 572 39.37 -8.94 -43.92
C SER A 572 39.67 -9.62 -42.59
N PHE A 573 40.58 -9.04 -41.81
CA PHE A 573 41.02 -9.55 -40.52
C PHE A 573 40.59 -8.63 -39.38
N ILE A 574 40.62 -7.32 -39.59
CA ILE A 574 40.26 -6.31 -38.60
C ILE A 574 38.73 -6.15 -38.58
N GLN A 575 38.12 -6.47 -37.45
CA GLN A 575 36.68 -6.36 -37.24
C GLN A 575 36.30 -4.97 -36.71
N PRO A 576 35.25 -4.30 -37.25
CA PRO A 576 34.84 -2.95 -36.82
C PRO A 576 34.38 -2.85 -35.35
N ALA A 577 33.86 -3.93 -34.77
CA ALA A 577 33.25 -3.97 -33.45
C ALA A 577 34.24 -4.34 -32.31
N ALA A 578 35.52 -4.00 -32.45
CA ALA A 578 36.50 -4.23 -31.37
C ALA A 578 36.24 -3.34 -30.16
N TRP A 579 35.76 -2.11 -30.38
CA TRP A 579 35.35 -1.20 -29.31
C TRP A 579 33.87 -1.39 -28.95
N LYS A 580 33.59 -1.55 -27.65
CA LYS A 580 32.23 -1.65 -27.11
C LYS A 580 31.99 -0.55 -26.09
N ASP A 581 31.13 0.41 -26.43
CA ASP A 581 30.82 1.56 -25.56
C ASP A 581 30.20 1.14 -24.23
N ALA A 582 29.32 0.13 -24.25
CA ALA A 582 28.70 -0.41 -23.05
C ALA A 582 29.72 -0.87 -21.99
N TRP A 583 30.91 -1.30 -22.42
CA TRP A 583 31.98 -1.79 -21.55
C TRP A 583 33.21 -0.88 -21.58
N ARG A 584 33.01 0.40 -21.94
CA ARG A 584 34.06 1.43 -22.02
C ARG A 584 35.26 1.03 -22.88
N GLY A 585 35.02 0.22 -23.91
CA GLY A 585 36.05 -0.26 -24.83
C GLY A 585 37.04 -1.25 -24.22
N LEU A 586 36.82 -1.76 -23.00
CA LEU A 586 37.70 -2.75 -22.39
C LEU A 586 37.76 -4.02 -23.28
N ALA A 587 38.93 -4.66 -23.32
CA ALA A 587 39.27 -5.78 -24.20
C ALA A 587 39.43 -5.47 -25.71
N ALA A 588 39.34 -4.20 -26.13
CA ALA A 588 39.53 -3.82 -27.54
C ALA A 588 40.95 -4.12 -28.05
N GLY A 589 41.98 -3.92 -27.21
CA GLY A 589 43.37 -4.22 -27.56
C GLY A 589 43.62 -5.71 -27.79
N GLU A 590 43.09 -6.57 -26.92
CA GLU A 590 43.18 -8.03 -27.02
C GLU A 590 42.47 -8.54 -28.28
N ALA A 591 41.32 -7.98 -28.61
CA ALA A 591 40.60 -8.28 -29.85
C ALA A 591 41.42 -7.90 -31.10
N LEU A 592 42.03 -6.71 -31.11
CA LEU A 592 42.90 -6.28 -32.21
C LEU A 592 44.17 -7.14 -32.30
N LYS A 593 44.78 -7.54 -31.17
CA LYS A 593 45.96 -8.41 -31.15
C LYS A 593 45.65 -9.76 -31.79
N LEU A 594 44.49 -10.34 -31.46
CA LEU A 594 44.05 -11.60 -32.07
C LEU A 594 43.86 -11.46 -33.58
N ASN A 595 43.27 -10.35 -34.04
CA ASN A 595 43.10 -10.09 -35.47
C ASN A 595 44.45 -9.97 -36.19
N LEU A 596 45.42 -9.26 -35.59
CA LEU A 596 46.78 -9.16 -36.13
C LEU A 596 47.47 -10.52 -36.20
N LEU A 597 47.37 -11.35 -35.16
CA LEU A 597 47.95 -12.71 -35.16
C LEU A 597 47.36 -13.60 -36.25
N ARG A 598 46.04 -13.52 -36.49
CA ARG A 598 45.38 -14.24 -37.59
C ARG A 598 45.86 -13.76 -38.96
N MET A 599 46.03 -12.45 -39.11
CA MET A 599 46.53 -11.84 -40.34
C MET A 599 47.97 -12.28 -40.64
N ASP A 600 48.84 -12.30 -39.64
CA ASP A 600 50.24 -12.74 -39.78
C ASP A 600 50.35 -14.23 -40.11
N ALA A 601 49.56 -15.07 -39.42
CA ALA A 601 49.47 -16.49 -39.75
C ALA A 601 49.00 -16.70 -41.21
N ALA A 602 48.03 -15.92 -41.68
CA ALA A 602 47.55 -15.97 -43.06
C ALA A 602 48.61 -15.44 -44.05
N TYR A 603 49.37 -14.42 -43.68
CA TYR A 603 50.48 -13.92 -44.49
C TYR A 603 51.54 -15.00 -44.71
N MET A 604 52.01 -15.63 -43.64
CA MET A 604 53.02 -16.69 -43.70
C MET A 604 52.54 -17.90 -44.49
N ALA A 605 51.24 -18.22 -44.44
CA ALA A 605 50.67 -19.34 -45.18
C ALA A 605 50.46 -19.06 -46.69
N ARG A 606 50.17 -17.81 -47.06
CA ARG A 606 49.76 -17.44 -48.43
C ARG A 606 50.83 -16.69 -49.23
N ASN A 607 51.86 -16.17 -48.57
CA ASN A 607 52.97 -15.50 -49.23
C ASN A 607 53.93 -16.53 -49.84
N GLU A 608 53.52 -17.09 -50.97
CA GLU A 608 54.34 -18.03 -51.75
C GLU A 608 55.24 -17.29 -52.76
N ARG A 609 56.28 -17.98 -53.22
CA ARG A 609 57.16 -17.46 -54.27
C ARG A 609 56.46 -17.47 -55.62
N LYS A 610 56.29 -16.29 -56.22
CA LYS A 610 55.72 -16.10 -57.56
C LYS A 610 56.81 -16.27 -58.64
N MET A 611 56.41 -16.52 -59.88
CA MET A 611 57.34 -16.62 -61.00
C MET A 611 57.86 -15.23 -61.36
N GLU A 612 59.17 -15.03 -61.33
CA GLU A 612 59.84 -13.77 -61.66
C GLU A 612 60.16 -13.75 -63.16
N ILE A 613 59.59 -12.79 -63.91
CA ILE A 613 59.68 -12.73 -65.37
C ILE A 613 60.23 -11.36 -65.79
N VAL A 614 61.11 -11.35 -66.79
CA VAL A 614 61.63 -10.14 -67.43
C VAL A 614 61.09 -10.08 -68.85
N LYS A 615 60.37 -9.01 -69.18
CA LYS A 615 59.95 -8.68 -70.55
C LYS A 615 60.60 -7.36 -70.95
N THR A 616 61.45 -7.42 -71.98
CA THR A 616 62.03 -6.23 -72.61
C THR A 616 61.13 -5.82 -73.76
N VAL A 617 60.62 -4.59 -73.71
CA VAL A 617 59.69 -4.03 -74.69
C VAL A 617 60.40 -2.92 -75.45
N SER A 618 60.60 -3.14 -76.75
CA SER A 618 61.03 -2.10 -77.70
C SER A 618 59.79 -1.39 -78.22
N VAL A 619 59.68 -0.08 -77.97
CA VAL A 619 58.55 0.73 -78.48
C VAL A 619 58.51 0.71 -80.00
N ARG A 620 59.69 0.66 -80.65
CA ARG A 620 59.79 0.53 -82.11
C ARG A 620 59.20 -0.76 -82.68
N GLN A 621 59.21 -1.84 -81.90
CA GLN A 621 58.74 -3.18 -82.33
C GLN A 621 57.34 -3.53 -81.83
N LEU A 622 56.61 -2.57 -81.26
CA LEU A 622 55.25 -2.82 -80.77
C LEU A 622 54.29 -3.18 -81.91
N PRO A 623 53.38 -4.14 -81.71
CA PRO A 623 52.37 -4.46 -82.71
C PRO A 623 51.46 -3.26 -82.93
N ILE A 624 51.28 -2.90 -84.21
CA ILE A 624 50.39 -1.83 -84.64
C ILE A 624 48.97 -2.41 -84.77
N THR A 625 48.01 -1.81 -84.08
CA THR A 625 46.61 -2.23 -84.18
C THR A 625 45.93 -1.44 -85.31
N GLU A 626 45.79 -2.02 -86.50
CA GLU A 626 45.00 -1.42 -87.60
C GLU A 626 43.55 -1.96 -87.56
N GLY A 627 42.56 -1.10 -87.28
CA GLY A 627 41.13 -1.44 -87.29
C GLY A 627 40.28 -0.72 -86.22
N ASP A 628 38.99 -1.08 -86.12
CA ASP A 628 37.98 -0.46 -85.22
C ASP A 628 38.22 -0.68 -83.70
N ALA A 629 39.24 -1.46 -83.32
CA ALA A 629 39.71 -1.58 -81.94
C ALA A 629 40.97 -0.70 -81.75
N ALA A 630 40.77 0.60 -81.54
CA ALA A 630 41.85 1.58 -81.41
C ALA A 630 42.77 1.30 -80.20
N GLY A 631 43.93 0.66 -80.44
CA GLY A 631 45.04 0.65 -79.49
C GLY A 631 45.85 1.96 -79.56
N ILE A 632 46.65 2.26 -78.52
CA ILE A 632 47.51 3.48 -78.52
C ILE A 632 48.92 3.23 -79.09
N ASN A 633 49.23 1.99 -79.48
CA ASN A 633 50.50 1.65 -80.10
C ASN A 633 50.51 2.09 -81.57
N HIS A 634 51.24 3.18 -81.85
CA HIS A 634 51.46 3.70 -83.19
C HIS A 634 52.77 3.16 -83.80
N GLY A 635 52.90 3.21 -85.13
CA GLY A 635 54.17 2.89 -85.80
C GLY A 635 55.31 3.83 -85.37
N TRP A 636 56.55 3.35 -85.43
CA TRP A 636 57.73 4.09 -84.94
C TRP A 636 57.85 5.49 -85.54
N ASP A 637 57.52 5.68 -86.82
CA ASP A 637 57.58 6.99 -87.47
C ASP A 637 56.65 8.02 -86.82
N ALA A 638 55.46 7.59 -86.38
CA ALA A 638 54.51 8.46 -85.67
C ALA A 638 54.98 8.78 -84.23
N VAL A 639 55.67 7.83 -83.58
CA VAL A 639 56.29 8.06 -82.27
C VAL A 639 57.43 9.09 -82.40
N VAL A 640 58.28 8.97 -83.43
CA VAL A 640 59.35 9.93 -83.73
C VAL A 640 58.79 11.32 -84.03
N GLU A 641 57.74 11.40 -84.85
CA GLU A 641 57.08 12.67 -85.16
C GLU A 641 56.56 13.37 -83.88
N ARG A 642 55.91 12.60 -82.99
CA ARG A 642 55.37 13.14 -81.74
C ARG A 642 56.44 13.49 -80.72
N LEU A 643 57.52 12.71 -80.64
CA LEU A 643 58.70 13.05 -79.86
C LEU A 643 59.33 14.36 -80.35
N ALA A 644 59.41 14.55 -81.66
CA ALA A 644 59.92 15.77 -82.26
C ALA A 644 58.97 16.97 -82.03
N GLN A 645 57.65 16.81 -82.11
CA GLN A 645 56.72 17.93 -81.95
C GLN A 645 56.50 18.30 -80.47
N ASP A 646 56.16 17.31 -79.65
CA ASP A 646 55.65 17.51 -78.28
C ASP A 646 56.63 17.03 -77.20
N GLY A 647 57.66 16.25 -77.55
CA GLY A 647 58.54 15.60 -76.58
C GLY A 647 57.89 14.46 -75.82
N ILE A 648 56.84 13.84 -76.39
CA ILE A 648 56.02 12.82 -75.73
C ILE A 648 56.01 11.54 -76.57
N ALA A 649 56.23 10.40 -75.90
CA ALA A 649 55.96 9.07 -76.44
C ALA A 649 54.94 8.34 -75.56
N GLU A 650 53.88 7.84 -76.19
CA GLU A 650 52.84 7.05 -75.53
C GLU A 650 52.86 5.64 -76.09
N PHE A 651 52.73 4.65 -75.20
CA PHE A 651 52.68 3.25 -75.59
C PHE A 651 51.94 2.43 -74.54
N GLU A 652 51.43 1.26 -74.95
CA GLU A 652 50.77 0.31 -74.08
C GLU A 652 51.36 -1.10 -74.19
N ILE A 653 51.40 -1.77 -73.05
CA ILE A 653 51.68 -3.19 -72.93
C ILE A 653 50.33 -3.88 -72.74
N THR A 654 49.85 -4.51 -73.80
CA THR A 654 48.53 -5.14 -73.80
C THR A 654 48.58 -6.54 -73.18
N ARG A 655 47.41 -7.04 -72.79
CA ARG A 655 47.25 -8.42 -72.34
C ARG A 655 47.73 -9.43 -73.38
N ALA A 656 47.39 -9.21 -74.66
CA ALA A 656 47.78 -10.10 -75.75
C ALA A 656 49.31 -10.27 -75.82
N MET A 657 50.07 -9.18 -75.64
CA MET A 657 51.54 -9.23 -75.63
C MET A 657 52.13 -10.01 -74.46
N LEU A 658 51.41 -10.12 -73.33
CA LEU A 658 51.84 -10.88 -72.16
C LEU A 658 51.40 -12.36 -72.25
N ASP A 659 50.24 -12.61 -72.86
CA ASP A 659 49.71 -13.95 -73.12
C ASP A 659 50.50 -14.65 -74.23
N ASP A 660 51.06 -13.92 -75.20
CA ASP A 660 51.94 -14.46 -76.25
C ASP A 660 53.25 -15.01 -75.68
N ASP A 661 53.85 -14.32 -74.70
CA ASP A 661 55.07 -14.82 -74.02
C ASP A 661 54.77 -16.08 -73.17
N TYR A 662 53.69 -16.01 -72.37
CA TYR A 662 53.33 -17.06 -71.43
C TYR A 662 51.81 -17.21 -71.32
N PRO A 663 51.20 -18.13 -72.09
CA PRO A 663 49.76 -18.34 -72.09
C PRO A 663 49.30 -18.96 -70.76
N GLY A 664 48.16 -18.48 -70.26
CA GLY A 664 47.57 -18.97 -69.00
C GLY A 664 48.17 -18.37 -67.72
N HIS A 665 49.18 -17.50 -67.80
CA HIS A 665 49.66 -16.75 -66.65
C HIS A 665 48.65 -15.67 -66.23
N TYR A 666 48.43 -15.53 -64.93
CA TYR A 666 47.57 -14.51 -64.34
C TYR A 666 48.27 -13.86 -63.14
N LEU A 667 47.62 -12.89 -62.50
CA LEU A 667 48.18 -12.10 -61.40
C LEU A 667 49.53 -11.44 -61.77
N ARG A 668 49.62 -10.92 -63.00
CA ARG A 668 50.83 -10.29 -63.53
C ARG A 668 51.02 -8.91 -62.92
N ARG A 669 51.95 -8.79 -61.97
CA ARG A 669 52.21 -7.57 -61.20
C ARG A 669 53.65 -7.11 -61.35
N ILE A 670 53.84 -5.83 -61.61
CA ILE A 670 55.15 -5.23 -61.79
C ILE A 670 55.96 -5.34 -60.50
N ARG A 671 57.25 -5.65 -60.63
CA ARG A 671 58.24 -5.63 -59.55
C ARG A 671 59.24 -4.49 -59.72
N ARG A 672 59.63 -4.21 -60.97
CA ARG A 672 60.52 -3.10 -61.35
C ARG A 672 60.23 -2.71 -62.80
N ILE A 673 60.27 -1.42 -63.08
CA ILE A 673 60.32 -0.86 -64.44
C ILE A 673 61.61 -0.05 -64.53
N SER A 674 62.39 -0.31 -65.57
CA SER A 674 63.53 0.53 -65.93
C SER A 674 63.52 0.82 -67.42
N VAL A 675 64.09 1.95 -67.82
CA VAL A 675 64.11 2.41 -69.23
C VAL A 675 65.55 2.54 -69.71
N SER A 676 65.79 2.07 -70.93
CA SER A 676 67.01 2.34 -71.69
C SER A 676 66.66 3.11 -72.95
N LEU A 677 67.36 4.21 -73.20
CA LEU A 677 67.21 5.09 -74.36
C LEU A 677 68.49 5.00 -75.18
N PRO A 678 68.50 4.24 -76.30
CA PRO A 678 69.61 4.24 -77.24
C PRO A 678 69.67 5.59 -77.96
N VAL A 679 70.43 6.52 -77.35
CA VAL A 679 70.50 7.93 -77.71
C VAL A 679 71.93 8.43 -77.64
N THR A 680 72.26 9.44 -78.45
CA THR A 680 73.60 10.04 -78.46
C THR A 680 73.64 11.17 -77.43
N VAL A 681 74.28 10.92 -76.29
CA VAL A 681 74.40 11.90 -75.19
C VAL A 681 75.77 12.59 -75.25
N GLY A 682 75.80 13.92 -75.13
CA GLY A 682 77.05 14.67 -75.04
C GLY A 682 77.81 14.41 -73.73
N PRO A 683 79.13 14.71 -73.66
CA PRO A 683 79.89 14.59 -72.42
C PRO A 683 79.24 15.42 -71.29
N TYR A 684 78.95 14.79 -70.15
CA TYR A 684 78.32 15.40 -68.98
C TYR A 684 76.93 16.01 -69.24
N GLN A 685 76.21 15.51 -70.24
CA GLN A 685 74.82 15.89 -70.50
C GLN A 685 73.89 14.83 -69.89
N ASP A 686 72.89 15.25 -69.13
CA ASP A 686 71.88 14.35 -68.54
C ASP A 686 70.61 14.32 -69.40
N ILE A 687 69.88 13.21 -69.30
CA ILE A 687 68.52 13.11 -69.83
C ILE A 687 67.56 13.75 -68.82
N ARG A 688 66.55 14.49 -69.28
CA ARG A 688 65.48 15.00 -68.41
C ARG A 688 64.15 14.54 -68.94
N ALA A 689 63.74 13.35 -68.50
CA ALA A 689 62.46 12.76 -68.88
C ALA A 689 61.73 12.16 -67.67
N THR A 690 60.40 12.08 -67.77
CA THR A 690 59.54 11.45 -66.76
C THR A 690 58.77 10.33 -67.44
N LEU A 691 58.83 9.13 -66.86
CA LEU A 691 57.97 8.03 -67.24
C LEU A 691 56.81 7.94 -66.26
N THR A 692 55.58 8.02 -66.79
CA THR A 692 54.35 7.95 -66.00
C THR A 692 53.51 6.75 -66.41
N GLN A 693 53.00 6.00 -65.43
CA GLN A 693 52.02 4.93 -65.66
C GLN A 693 50.61 5.54 -65.61
N SER A 694 50.01 5.80 -66.77
CA SER A 694 48.69 6.44 -66.88
C SER A 694 47.54 5.47 -66.65
N TYR A 695 47.75 4.18 -66.91
CA TYR A 695 46.79 3.11 -66.63
C TYR A 695 47.54 1.83 -66.25
N SER A 696 46.98 1.05 -65.33
CA SER A 696 47.43 -0.31 -65.09
C SER A 696 46.28 -1.24 -64.71
N ALA A 697 46.41 -2.52 -65.03
CA ALA A 697 45.42 -3.53 -64.71
C ALA A 697 46.06 -4.88 -64.38
N VAL A 698 45.50 -5.55 -63.37
CA VAL A 698 45.88 -6.91 -62.97
C VAL A 698 44.70 -7.84 -63.19
N GLN A 699 44.91 -8.93 -63.90
CA GLN A 699 43.98 -10.05 -63.93
C GLN A 699 44.13 -10.87 -62.65
N MET A 700 43.14 -10.80 -61.76
CA MET A 700 43.25 -11.38 -60.41
C MET A 700 43.08 -12.90 -60.38
N ASP A 701 42.35 -13.46 -61.35
CA ASP A 701 42.00 -14.88 -61.44
C ASP A 701 42.52 -15.48 -62.77
N ALA A 702 42.74 -16.79 -62.81
CA ALA A 702 43.12 -17.55 -63.99
C ALA A 702 42.00 -17.63 -65.06
N GLN A 703 40.76 -17.28 -64.70
CA GLN A 703 39.64 -17.22 -65.64
C GLN A 703 39.81 -16.10 -66.68
N PRO A 704 39.63 -16.38 -67.99
CA PRO A 704 39.86 -15.40 -69.06
C PRO A 704 39.04 -14.11 -68.94
N ASP A 705 37.78 -14.21 -68.51
CA ASP A 705 36.81 -13.11 -68.43
C ASP A 705 36.71 -12.47 -67.04
N ALA A 706 37.65 -12.79 -66.14
CA ALA A 706 37.66 -12.23 -64.80
C ALA A 706 37.83 -10.69 -64.84
N PRO A 707 37.09 -9.93 -64.01
CA PRO A 707 37.21 -8.49 -63.95
C PRO A 707 38.65 -8.07 -63.61
N LEU A 708 39.18 -7.12 -64.37
CA LEU A 708 40.51 -6.56 -64.12
C LEU A 708 40.46 -5.65 -62.88
N LYS A 709 41.47 -5.78 -62.02
CA LYS A 709 41.71 -4.81 -60.96
C LYS A 709 42.55 -3.68 -61.52
N GLU A 710 41.90 -2.55 -61.78
CA GLU A 710 42.51 -1.40 -62.45
C GLU A 710 43.09 -0.39 -61.46
N ASN A 711 44.10 0.34 -61.93
CA ASN A 711 44.66 1.55 -61.34
C ASN A 711 45.03 1.43 -59.86
N MET A 712 45.57 0.27 -59.49
CA MET A 712 46.20 0.07 -58.20
C MET A 712 47.38 1.03 -58.08
N ARG A 713 47.35 1.94 -57.08
CA ARG A 713 48.31 3.04 -56.93
C ARG A 713 48.45 3.83 -58.24
N ALA A 714 47.35 4.43 -58.71
CA ALA A 714 47.30 5.18 -59.97
C ALA A 714 48.39 6.28 -60.07
N SER A 715 48.79 6.59 -61.31
CA SER A 715 49.64 7.74 -61.64
C SER A 715 51.03 7.74 -60.97
N GLN A 716 51.63 6.57 -60.76
CA GLN A 716 53.05 6.51 -60.38
C GLN A 716 53.93 7.10 -61.48
N GLN A 717 55.07 7.66 -61.10
CA GLN A 717 56.03 8.28 -62.01
C GLN A 717 57.47 8.05 -61.54
N ILE A 718 58.40 7.98 -62.49
CA ILE A 718 59.85 8.00 -62.23
C ILE A 718 60.51 9.07 -63.11
N ALA A 719 61.58 9.67 -62.61
CA ALA A 719 62.43 10.55 -63.40
C ALA A 719 63.60 9.74 -63.98
N LEU A 720 63.90 9.95 -65.26
CA LEU A 720 65.01 9.31 -65.97
C LEU A 720 66.11 10.35 -66.17
N SER A 721 67.33 10.00 -65.81
CA SER A 721 68.51 10.89 -65.88
C SER A 721 69.70 10.28 -66.61
N THR A 722 69.90 8.97 -66.47
CA THR A 722 71.04 8.25 -67.05
C THR A 722 70.74 7.63 -68.41
N GLY A 723 69.50 7.20 -68.64
CA GLY A 723 69.05 6.60 -69.90
C GLY A 723 69.53 5.17 -70.16
N VAL A 724 70.17 4.50 -69.20
CA VAL A 724 70.64 3.11 -69.34
C VAL A 724 70.19 2.29 -68.13
N ASP A 725 69.25 1.36 -68.34
CA ASP A 725 68.56 0.58 -67.28
C ASP A 725 68.09 1.44 -66.09
N ASP A 726 67.58 2.65 -66.37
CA ASP A 726 67.23 3.67 -65.37
C ASP A 726 65.83 3.42 -64.78
N ASP A 727 65.75 3.21 -63.46
CA ASP A 727 64.50 3.00 -62.71
C ASP A 727 64.08 4.23 -61.87
N GLY A 728 64.80 5.35 -62.01
CA GLY A 728 64.57 6.60 -61.29
C GLY A 728 64.97 6.59 -59.82
N LEU A 729 65.64 5.54 -59.34
CA LEU A 729 66.26 5.51 -58.01
C LEU A 729 67.76 5.80 -58.10
N PHE A 730 68.31 6.47 -57.09
CA PHE A 730 69.77 6.66 -57.01
C PHE A 730 70.52 5.35 -56.78
N VAL A 731 69.96 4.48 -55.93
CA VAL A 731 70.47 3.14 -55.64
C VAL A 731 69.30 2.19 -55.62
N PHE A 732 69.35 1.19 -56.48
CA PHE A 732 68.34 0.15 -56.54
C PHE A 732 68.54 -0.89 -55.43
N ASN A 733 67.51 -1.15 -54.62
CA ASN A 733 67.52 -2.15 -53.56
C ASN A 733 66.19 -2.93 -53.51
N PHE A 734 66.23 -4.24 -53.72
CA PHE A 734 65.03 -5.08 -53.61
C PHE A 734 64.50 -5.21 -52.17
N ASP A 735 65.36 -5.00 -51.18
CA ASP A 735 65.07 -5.12 -49.75
C ASP A 735 64.66 -3.77 -49.11
N ASP A 736 64.34 -2.74 -49.89
CA ASP A 736 63.77 -1.50 -49.35
C ASP A 736 62.47 -1.82 -48.56
N GLU A 737 62.33 -1.17 -47.42
CA GLU A 737 61.15 -1.27 -46.56
C GLU A 737 59.90 -0.66 -47.24
N ARG A 738 60.10 0.22 -48.21
CA ARG A 738 59.06 0.84 -49.03
C ARG A 738 58.87 0.09 -50.34
N TYR A 739 57.66 0.18 -50.89
CA TYR A 739 57.43 -0.31 -52.24
C TYR A 739 58.20 0.52 -53.26
N LEU A 740 58.87 -0.15 -54.20
CA LEU A 740 59.53 0.49 -55.33
C LEU A 740 58.50 1.21 -56.24
N PRO A 741 58.93 2.17 -57.07
CA PRO A 741 58.06 2.75 -58.09
C PRO A 741 57.44 1.65 -58.95
N PHE A 742 56.12 1.75 -59.18
CA PHE A 742 55.31 0.77 -59.92
C PHE A 742 55.24 -0.64 -59.30
N GLU A 743 55.91 -0.91 -58.17
CA GLU A 743 55.88 -2.22 -57.53
C GLU A 743 54.44 -2.54 -57.12
N GLY A 744 53.95 -3.68 -57.59
CA GLY A 744 52.64 -4.22 -57.30
C GLY A 744 51.51 -3.71 -58.21
N THR A 745 51.78 -2.77 -59.14
CA THR A 745 50.81 -2.33 -60.16
C THR A 745 50.69 -3.35 -61.30
N GLY A 746 49.73 -3.14 -62.21
CA GLY A 746 49.43 -4.09 -63.28
C GLY A 746 50.46 -4.14 -64.40
N ALA A 747 50.80 -5.34 -64.87
CA ALA A 747 51.62 -5.51 -66.07
C ALA A 747 50.89 -5.07 -67.35
N ILE A 748 49.56 -5.25 -67.40
CA ILE A 748 48.73 -4.61 -68.43
C ILE A 748 48.74 -3.13 -68.11
N SER A 749 49.32 -2.30 -68.99
CA SER A 749 49.65 -0.93 -68.61
C SER A 749 49.79 0.01 -69.78
N ARG A 750 49.53 1.30 -69.53
CA ARG A 750 49.78 2.41 -70.46
C ARG A 750 50.80 3.36 -69.86
N TRP A 751 51.68 3.84 -70.70
CA TRP A 751 52.84 4.61 -70.31
C TRP A 751 52.96 5.86 -71.15
N THR A 752 53.37 6.94 -70.51
CA THR A 752 53.71 8.20 -71.15
C THR A 752 55.12 8.57 -70.74
N LEU A 753 56.03 8.60 -71.70
CA LEU A 753 57.38 9.14 -71.54
C LEU A 753 57.37 10.59 -72.03
N SER A 754 57.65 11.54 -71.14
CA SER A 754 57.66 12.97 -71.46
C SER A 754 59.03 13.58 -71.18
N PHE A 755 59.61 14.23 -72.17
CA PHE A 755 60.84 15.01 -72.02
C PHE A 755 60.52 16.41 -71.51
N SER A 756 61.13 16.78 -70.40
CA SER A 756 60.98 18.13 -69.84
C SER A 756 61.71 19.14 -70.74
N ASN A 757 61.01 20.19 -71.19
CA ASN A 757 61.55 21.21 -72.10
C ASN A 757 62.20 20.59 -73.37
N PRO A 758 61.41 19.97 -74.26
CA PRO A 758 61.92 19.19 -75.38
C PRO A 758 62.74 20.03 -76.37
N ALA A 759 62.44 21.33 -76.52
CA ALA A 759 63.22 22.25 -77.34
C ALA A 759 64.71 22.33 -76.91
N SER A 760 64.99 22.22 -75.60
CA SER A 760 66.37 22.24 -75.06
C SER A 760 67.10 20.91 -75.14
N GLN A 761 66.41 19.84 -75.56
CA GLN A 761 66.93 18.47 -75.68
C GLN A 761 66.77 17.94 -77.11
N ARG A 762 66.54 18.83 -78.10
CA ARG A 762 66.18 18.49 -79.48
C ARG A 762 67.16 17.53 -80.14
N ASP A 763 68.44 17.86 -80.12
CA ASP A 763 69.49 17.05 -80.75
C ASP A 763 69.57 15.63 -80.13
N MET A 764 69.32 15.53 -78.82
CA MET A 764 69.25 14.24 -78.12
C MET A 764 68.01 13.47 -78.55
N ILE A 765 66.82 14.10 -78.50
CA ILE A 765 65.54 13.49 -78.88
C ILE A 765 65.58 12.99 -80.34
N ASP A 766 66.10 13.79 -81.27
CA ASP A 766 66.22 13.45 -82.69
C ASP A 766 67.19 12.28 -82.93
N SER A 767 68.11 12.00 -81.98
CA SER A 767 69.04 10.88 -82.05
C SER A 767 68.52 9.58 -81.41
N ILE A 768 67.31 9.59 -80.83
CA ILE A 768 66.70 8.41 -80.23
C ILE A 768 66.36 7.41 -81.33
N THR A 769 66.91 6.19 -81.23
CA THR A 769 66.66 5.13 -82.21
C THR A 769 65.61 4.11 -81.78
N ASP A 770 65.30 4.06 -80.49
CA ASP A 770 64.27 3.23 -79.86
C ASP A 770 64.00 3.73 -78.42
N ILE A 771 62.91 3.25 -77.80
CA ILE A 771 62.67 3.35 -76.36
C ILE A 771 62.53 1.92 -75.82
N ILE A 772 63.43 1.50 -74.93
CA ILE A 772 63.47 0.14 -74.41
C ILE A 772 62.98 0.14 -72.96
N VAL A 773 61.90 -0.56 -72.68
CA VAL A 773 61.35 -0.72 -71.33
C VAL A 773 61.65 -2.13 -70.83
N HIS A 774 62.37 -2.22 -69.72
CA HIS A 774 62.62 -3.48 -69.02
C HIS A 774 61.58 -3.65 -67.92
N MET A 775 60.54 -4.43 -68.21
CA MET A 775 59.51 -4.76 -67.24
C MET A 775 59.86 -6.06 -66.54
N ARG A 776 60.23 -5.96 -65.26
CA ARG A 776 60.32 -7.12 -64.37
C ARG A 776 58.99 -7.24 -63.65
N TYR A 777 58.30 -8.36 -63.84
CA TYR A 777 57.00 -8.62 -63.21
C TYR A 777 56.97 -10.01 -62.59
N THR A 778 55.98 -10.24 -61.74
CA THR A 778 55.70 -11.54 -61.15
C THR A 778 54.36 -12.05 -61.63
N ALA A 779 54.21 -13.37 -61.77
CA ALA A 779 52.97 -14.01 -62.21
C ALA A 779 52.70 -15.33 -61.47
N LYS A 780 51.45 -15.78 -61.53
CA LYS A 780 51.03 -17.15 -61.19
C LYS A 780 50.68 -17.92 -62.47
N SER A 781 50.91 -19.22 -62.46
CA SER A 781 50.48 -20.12 -63.53
C SER A 781 49.15 -20.77 -63.14
N ARG A 782 48.30 -21.04 -64.14
CA ARG A 782 47.00 -21.69 -63.96
C ARG A 782 47.13 -23.15 -63.54
#